data_AF-A0A3N5JGC1-F1
#
_entry.id   AF-A0A3N5JGC1-F1
#
_cell.length_a   1.000
_cell.length_b   1.000
_cell.length_c   1.000
_cell.angle_alpha   90.00
_cell.angle_beta   90.00
_cell.angle_gamma   90.00
#
_symmetry.space_group_name_H-M   'P 1'
#
loop_
_entity.id
_entity.type
_entity.pdbx_description
1 polymer ?
#
loop_
_entity_poly.entity_id
_entity_poly.type
_entity_poly.pdbx_seq_one_letter_code
_entity_poly.pdbx_strand_id
1 'polypeptide(L)'
;MVHTSHIAAQDSLHVRQLSSLYRYWDYAYGVAVTDTLAVIASKSSGLRVLDVSDPAHPVEIGIYDTPGFARDVELQGHYAYVADGDRGLRIVNISNPFAPFEIGFYDTPGQSVGIAVSGERAYIADEERGLQIVNISNPAAPFLEGSYDTPGGGEGVDVSGGHAYIADGLRGVRIIDVTDPSSPFEVGFLDTQGSDRGLTVSGNYVYVAHEADDGLRILDVSNPSTPIETGFCRTPFFPWNVTVSGSLAYVSNSQYGIRVINVADPSAPGEIGYYNTQGGTFDAVIQGPYAYVADGDFGLRILNITNPSSPFEMGGFMESGYSYGVAKQGNTIYVANGGSGLRVVNVANPFSPIETTFFDTPGWAIELAVSGSFAYIADGNCGLQIVSISDTSAPAAVGFVDTPGDAFGVAVSGNIACIADYGYGLRVIDISDRSAPIEVSSCTVGIAEDVVIAGDYAYVAARWEGLQIVSIANPEAAVVVGQCDSIDWIVDVAVSGNYAFVADLYRGLYAVDISDPSAPVVSGFCELPGHPNCVVIADGYAYVTTNEEGLHVVDISDPESPRETGYYNTSGVAWNVVVSGGLAYVADYTNIGIYDCSDATRVTRMPPVHVPKTCGLTEIYPNPFNSRTFIGYEIPTAGCVSLRVFDLLGREVAVLKNGFSEAGHYRVTFDGSGLASGIYFTRLEAGGTTQFQRMVLLK
;
A
#
# COMPACT_ATOMS: atom_id res chain seq x y z
N MET A 1 39.13 -8.67 24.24
CA MET A 1 38.33 -9.88 24.05
C MET A 1 37.41 -9.65 22.88
N VAL A 2 37.12 -10.67 22.08
CA VAL A 2 36.15 -10.56 20.99
C VAL A 2 34.77 -10.84 21.57
N HIS A 3 33.83 -9.93 21.40
CA HIS A 3 32.41 -10.21 21.59
C HIS A 3 31.79 -10.39 20.21
N THR A 4 31.62 -11.64 19.79
CA THR A 4 30.69 -12.01 18.72
C THR A 4 29.28 -11.95 19.29
N SER A 5 28.54 -10.91 18.96
CA SER A 5 27.08 -10.90 19.10
C SER A 5 26.50 -11.92 18.10
N HIS A 6 25.81 -12.93 18.60
CA HIS A 6 25.01 -13.80 17.73
C HIS A 6 23.78 -13.02 17.27
N ILE A 7 23.80 -12.58 16.01
CA ILE A 7 22.61 -12.12 15.30
C ILE A 7 21.73 -13.36 15.08
N ALA A 8 20.43 -13.25 15.35
CA ALA A 8 19.48 -14.32 15.04
C ALA A 8 19.35 -14.49 13.52
N ALA A 9 19.03 -15.69 13.05
CA ALA A 9 18.76 -15.88 11.64
C ALA A 9 17.55 -15.02 11.23
N GLN A 10 17.69 -14.44 10.05
CA GLN A 10 16.80 -13.50 9.41
C GLN A 10 16.23 -14.36 8.25
N ASP A 11 14.93 -14.69 8.22
CA ASP A 11 14.40 -15.86 7.49
C ASP A 11 14.29 -15.55 5.97
N SER A 12 14.97 -16.25 5.02
CA SER A 12 15.45 -15.68 3.71
C SER A 12 15.29 -16.52 2.39
N LEU A 13 15.04 -15.94 1.18
CA LEU A 13 14.80 -16.68 -0.12
C LEU A 13 14.87 -15.84 -1.46
N HIS A 14 16.08 -15.50 -1.98
CA HIS A 14 16.43 -14.86 -3.29
C HIS A 14 16.71 -13.32 -3.34
N VAL A 15 17.36 -12.79 -2.31
CA VAL A 15 17.42 -11.34 -2.05
C VAL A 15 18.54 -11.00 -1.01
N ARG A 16 19.38 -9.90 -1.09
CA ARG A 16 20.51 -9.52 -0.10
C ARG A 16 20.83 -7.98 0.16
N GLN A 17 20.84 -7.39 1.36
CA GLN A 17 20.36 -5.99 1.64
C GLN A 17 21.30 -4.80 1.56
N LEU A 18 20.65 -3.62 1.57
CA LEU A 18 21.17 -2.32 1.99
C LEU A 18 20.58 -1.80 3.34
N SER A 19 19.70 -0.77 3.47
CA SER A 19 19.83 0.30 4.51
C SER A 19 18.61 0.88 5.34
N SER A 20 18.71 2.09 6.03
CA SER A 20 17.72 2.76 7.02
C SER A 20 18.00 4.24 7.58
N LEU A 21 17.33 4.87 8.62
CA LEU A 21 17.88 5.91 9.63
C LEU A 21 17.04 6.32 10.93
N TYR A 22 17.47 7.30 11.78
CA TYR A 22 16.90 7.60 13.15
C TYR A 22 17.08 9.06 13.77
N ARG A 23 16.39 9.41 14.92
CA ARG A 23 16.57 10.43 16.08
C ARG A 23 15.98 11.94 16.11
N TYR A 24 14.84 12.56 16.64
CA TYR A 24 13.38 12.44 17.22
C TYR A 24 11.98 13.10 16.55
N TRP A 25 11.44 12.92 15.26
CA TRP A 25 10.45 13.62 14.27
C TRP A 25 8.96 13.23 14.55
N ASP A 26 8.09 13.03 13.55
CA ASP A 26 6.61 12.85 13.63
C ASP A 26 6.14 11.70 12.71
N TYR A 27 5.00 11.05 12.94
CA TYR A 27 4.75 9.69 12.35
C TYR A 27 4.60 9.62 10.80
N ALA A 28 4.55 10.80 10.15
CA ALA A 28 4.62 11.38 8.77
C ALA A 28 3.99 10.65 7.57
N TYR A 29 3.80 11.16 6.32
CA TYR A 29 2.64 10.81 5.39
C TYR A 29 2.51 10.09 3.93
N GLY A 30 3.09 10.28 2.68
CA GLY A 30 2.99 9.24 1.56
C GLY A 30 3.47 9.28 0.01
N VAL A 31 3.37 8.17 -0.85
CA VAL A 31 3.18 7.61 -2.33
C VAL A 31 3.92 7.68 -3.76
N ALA A 32 4.55 8.62 -4.56
CA ALA A 32 5.30 8.37 -5.90
C ALA A 32 5.80 9.50 -6.93
N VAL A 33 6.23 9.27 -8.23
CA VAL A 33 7.61 9.14 -8.86
C VAL A 33 8.07 9.94 -10.14
N THR A 34 9.40 10.08 -10.39
CA THR A 34 10.22 10.38 -11.63
C THR A 34 11.68 10.82 -11.32
N ASP A 35 12.61 10.31 -12.14
CA ASP A 35 14.09 10.34 -12.18
C ASP A 35 14.97 10.99 -11.07
N THR A 36 14.61 12.09 -10.40
CA THR A 36 15.35 12.60 -9.21
C THR A 36 14.49 13.15 -8.05
N LEU A 37 13.35 13.89 -8.25
CA LEU A 37 12.32 14.23 -7.18
C LEU A 37 11.98 12.88 -6.61
N ALA A 38 11.86 12.91 -5.33
CA ALA A 38 11.46 11.97 -4.33
C ALA A 38 10.54 12.94 -3.54
N VAL A 39 9.19 12.77 -3.37
CA VAL A 39 8.00 13.67 -3.06
C VAL A 39 7.09 13.63 -1.75
N ILE A 40 7.13 12.75 -0.70
CA ILE A 40 6.20 12.65 0.54
C ILE A 40 4.74 13.19 0.40
N ALA A 41 3.83 13.29 1.41
CA ALA A 41 3.72 14.34 2.45
C ALA A 41 3.25 13.99 3.88
N SER A 42 2.40 14.78 4.54
CA SER A 42 2.94 15.82 5.42
C SER A 42 2.53 16.04 6.89
N LYS A 43 1.51 15.48 7.53
CA LYS A 43 0.86 16.03 8.76
C LYS A 43 0.89 17.52 8.98
N SER A 44 1.89 18.09 9.66
CA SER A 44 1.71 18.74 10.98
C SER A 44 2.85 19.69 11.57
N SER A 45 3.92 20.16 10.85
CA SER A 45 4.51 21.54 10.58
C SER A 45 5.42 21.73 9.25
N GLY A 46 5.08 22.06 7.94
CA GLY A 46 5.99 22.22 6.69
C GLY A 46 5.88 21.38 5.34
N LEU A 47 6.69 21.53 4.30
CA LEU A 47 6.66 20.59 3.13
C LEU A 47 8.01 20.16 2.53
N ARG A 48 8.40 18.92 2.87
CA ARG A 48 9.51 18.02 2.49
C ARG A 48 9.81 18.22 0.94
N VAL A 49 11.04 18.16 0.43
CA VAL A 49 11.48 18.44 -0.96
C VAL A 49 12.76 17.58 -1.30
N LEU A 50 12.84 16.29 -1.74
CA LEU A 50 14.03 15.43 -2.06
C LEU A 50 14.51 15.17 -3.54
N ASP A 51 15.81 15.40 -3.86
CA ASP A 51 16.64 15.10 -5.07
C ASP A 51 17.57 13.87 -4.92
N VAL A 52 17.19 12.68 -5.39
CA VAL A 52 18.16 11.55 -5.51
C VAL A 52 18.74 11.54 -6.92
N SER A 53 19.81 12.30 -7.09
CA SER A 53 20.65 12.28 -8.29
C SER A 53 21.94 11.48 -8.12
N ASP A 54 22.53 11.39 -6.91
CA ASP A 54 23.21 10.16 -6.49
C ASP A 54 22.23 9.42 -5.62
N PRO A 55 21.52 8.47 -6.22
CA PRO A 55 20.60 7.42 -5.05
C PRO A 55 21.32 7.04 -3.73
N ALA A 56 22.64 6.83 -3.75
CA ALA A 56 23.23 5.88 -2.84
C ALA A 56 23.40 6.45 -1.42
N HIS A 57 22.83 7.65 -1.16
CA HIS A 57 23.25 8.70 -0.23
C HIS A 57 22.11 9.88 -0.16
N PRO A 58 21.68 10.60 0.96
CA PRO A 58 20.79 11.89 1.07
C PRO A 58 21.21 13.37 1.55
N VAL A 59 20.62 14.58 1.19
CA VAL A 59 20.69 16.00 1.80
C VAL A 59 19.59 17.00 1.36
N GLU A 60 19.13 17.91 2.26
CA GLU A 60 17.92 18.79 2.25
C GLU A 60 17.89 20.22 1.61
N ILE A 61 16.77 20.69 0.96
CA ILE A 61 16.73 21.91 0.08
C ILE A 61 15.45 22.82 -0.12
N GLY A 62 14.17 22.45 0.03
CA GLY A 62 12.96 23.38 -0.13
C GLY A 62 12.09 23.45 1.13
N ILE A 63 10.94 24.17 1.33
CA ILE A 63 9.78 23.94 2.28
C ILE A 63 8.57 24.84 1.94
N TYR A 64 7.36 24.58 2.49
CA TYR A 64 6.06 25.20 2.17
C TYR A 64 5.07 25.47 3.40
N ASP A 65 3.95 26.31 3.40
CA ASP A 65 3.17 26.99 4.58
C ASP A 65 1.54 26.96 4.74
N THR A 66 0.90 26.64 5.95
CA THR A 66 -0.50 26.08 6.41
C THR A 66 -1.78 26.29 5.55
N PRO A 67 -2.82 25.38 5.60
CA PRO A 67 -3.86 25.24 6.63
C PRO A 67 -4.70 23.90 6.63
N GLY A 68 -4.13 22.70 6.49
CA GLY A 68 -4.65 21.52 7.18
C GLY A 68 -3.72 20.30 7.10
N PHE A 69 -4.04 19.16 7.73
CA PHE A 69 -3.11 18.06 7.92
C PHE A 69 -2.91 16.96 6.81
N ALA A 70 -1.68 16.83 6.24
CA ALA A 70 -1.38 16.22 4.90
C ALA A 70 -0.58 14.91 4.70
N ARG A 71 -0.41 14.46 3.43
CA ARG A 71 -0.73 13.08 3.03
C ARG A 71 0.31 12.26 2.05
N ASP A 72 0.07 11.51 0.89
CA ASP A 72 0.77 10.52 -0.13
C ASP A 72 1.02 10.71 -1.69
N VAL A 73 1.65 10.01 -2.69
CA VAL A 73 1.78 10.49 -4.15
C VAL A 73 1.81 9.51 -5.47
N GLU A 74 2.52 9.78 -6.64
CA GLU A 74 2.56 9.26 -8.12
C GLU A 74 2.29 10.31 -9.29
N LEU A 75 2.43 10.05 -10.63
CA LEU A 75 3.15 10.93 -11.65
C LEU A 75 2.55 11.61 -12.94
N GLN A 76 3.20 12.72 -13.43
CA GLN A 76 3.13 13.34 -14.80
C GLN A 76 4.06 14.59 -15.09
N GLY A 77 4.90 15.17 -14.19
CA GLY A 77 5.87 16.25 -14.60
C GLY A 77 6.57 17.14 -13.53
N HIS A 78 6.11 18.39 -13.31
CA HIS A 78 6.55 19.28 -12.21
C HIS A 78 5.48 19.61 -11.16
N TYR A 79 4.17 19.45 -11.45
CA TYR A 79 3.04 19.63 -10.52
C TYR A 79 3.49 18.71 -9.38
N ALA A 80 3.48 19.16 -8.14
CA ALA A 80 2.96 18.23 -7.15
C ALA A 80 1.50 18.00 -7.55
N TYR A 81 0.81 16.95 -7.15
CA TYR A 81 -0.65 16.88 -7.25
C TYR A 81 -1.23 16.34 -5.93
N VAL A 82 -1.03 17.09 -4.86
CA VAL A 82 -0.60 16.67 -3.52
C VAL A 82 -1.41 17.36 -2.41
N ALA A 83 -2.09 16.65 -1.42
CA ALA A 83 -3.16 16.77 -0.29
C ALA A 83 -2.93 17.00 1.35
N ASP A 84 -3.31 17.94 2.37
CA ASP A 84 -3.57 19.45 2.81
C ASP A 84 -4.63 19.59 3.93
N GLY A 85 -5.71 20.43 3.98
CA GLY A 85 -6.75 20.16 5.02
C GLY A 85 -7.96 20.90 5.68
N ASP A 86 -8.17 22.18 6.01
CA ASP A 86 -9.41 22.51 6.83
C ASP A 86 -10.75 22.69 6.10
N ARG A 87 -10.70 23.06 4.82
CA ARG A 87 -11.68 23.67 3.92
C ARG A 87 -11.29 23.50 2.41
N GLY A 88 -11.38 22.28 1.86
CA GLY A 88 -11.04 21.75 0.52
C GLY A 88 -9.67 21.96 -0.14
N LEU A 89 -9.03 20.85 -0.60
CA LEU A 89 -7.92 20.55 -1.58
C LEU A 89 -6.74 21.51 -1.61
N ARG A 90 -5.47 21.26 -1.96
CA ARG A 90 -4.42 22.27 -2.41
C ARG A 90 -4.11 22.29 -3.92
N ILE A 91 -3.21 23.15 -4.43
CA ILE A 91 -2.61 23.16 -5.79
C ILE A 91 -1.13 23.78 -5.85
N VAL A 92 -0.13 23.05 -5.30
CA VAL A 92 1.38 23.13 -5.18
C VAL A 92 2.33 22.81 -6.42
N ASN A 93 3.22 23.73 -6.86
CA ASN A 93 3.81 23.76 -8.23
C ASN A 93 5.20 23.15 -8.64
N ILE A 94 6.26 23.24 -7.85
CA ILE A 94 7.63 22.68 -8.03
C ILE A 94 8.33 22.70 -9.40
N SER A 95 8.16 23.79 -10.15
CA SER A 95 9.08 24.15 -11.24
C SER A 95 10.50 24.50 -10.75
N ASN A 96 10.65 24.91 -9.50
CA ASN A 96 11.92 25.07 -8.78
C ASN A 96 11.81 24.46 -7.38
N PRO A 97 12.70 23.53 -6.97
CA PRO A 97 12.72 23.04 -5.60
C PRO A 97 13.26 24.07 -4.54
N PHE A 98 13.13 25.41 -4.73
CA PHE A 98 13.74 26.47 -3.86
C PHE A 98 12.86 27.62 -3.26
N ALA A 99 12.56 28.79 -3.88
CA ALA A 99 11.95 29.99 -3.20
C ALA A 99 11.30 31.14 -4.09
N PRO A 100 10.07 31.67 -3.79
CA PRO A 100 8.76 31.34 -4.46
C PRO A 100 8.08 32.21 -5.54
N PHE A 101 7.01 31.60 -6.11
CA PHE A 101 5.77 32.21 -6.64
C PHE A 101 4.53 31.28 -6.39
N GLU A 102 3.28 31.71 -6.66
CA GLU A 102 2.02 31.14 -6.11
C GLU A 102 0.83 31.06 -7.11
N ILE A 103 -0.26 30.28 -6.83
CA ILE A 103 -1.49 30.29 -7.68
C ILE A 103 -2.93 30.09 -7.09
N GLY A 104 -3.52 28.88 -6.88
CA GLY A 104 -4.99 28.67 -7.06
C GLY A 104 -5.71 27.43 -6.44
N PHE A 105 -7.01 27.51 -6.02
CA PHE A 105 -7.86 26.83 -4.99
C PHE A 105 -9.21 26.02 -5.24
N TYR A 106 -9.57 25.01 -4.40
CA TYR A 106 -10.79 24.14 -4.29
C TYR A 106 -11.40 23.91 -2.84
N ASP A 107 -12.64 23.37 -2.63
CA ASP A 107 -13.52 23.31 -1.40
C ASP A 107 -14.31 21.96 -1.31
N THR A 108 -13.90 20.90 -0.58
CA THR A 108 -14.63 19.59 -0.61
C THR A 108 -15.95 19.61 0.11
N PRO A 109 -16.83 18.65 -0.20
CA PRO A 109 -17.92 18.31 0.66
C PRO A 109 -17.57 17.14 1.59
N GLY A 110 -16.51 16.34 1.36
CA GLY A 110 -15.99 15.28 2.23
C GLY A 110 -14.54 15.51 2.67
N GLN A 111 -14.21 15.13 3.89
CA GLN A 111 -12.85 15.33 4.40
C GLN A 111 -11.87 14.33 3.77
N SER A 112 -10.54 14.47 3.70
CA SER A 112 -9.80 13.57 2.78
C SER A 112 -8.34 13.21 3.05
N VAL A 113 -7.87 12.30 2.17
CA VAL A 113 -6.54 11.78 1.85
C VAL A 113 -6.12 11.74 0.37
N GLY A 114 -5.72 10.60 -0.20
CA GLY A 114 -4.85 10.45 -1.38
C GLY A 114 -5.17 9.55 -2.55
N ILE A 115 -4.18 9.20 -3.40
CA ILE A 115 -4.19 9.69 -4.81
C ILE A 115 -3.04 9.20 -5.74
N ALA A 116 -3.20 9.13 -7.10
CA ALA A 116 -2.30 9.58 -8.21
C ALA A 116 -2.77 9.38 -9.69
N VAL A 117 -1.86 9.36 -10.71
CA VAL A 117 -1.92 10.26 -11.89
C VAL A 117 -1.65 9.80 -13.36
N SER A 118 -2.46 10.28 -14.34
CA SER A 118 -2.04 10.61 -15.75
C SER A 118 -2.97 11.51 -16.64
N GLY A 119 -2.49 12.64 -17.16
CA GLY A 119 -3.27 13.57 -18.01
C GLY A 119 -4.26 14.47 -17.25
N GLU A 120 -5.30 14.98 -17.95
CA GLU A 120 -6.00 16.24 -17.62
C GLU A 120 -7.25 16.21 -16.68
N ARG A 121 -7.64 15.08 -16.09
CA ARG A 121 -8.55 15.07 -14.93
C ARG A 121 -7.73 15.21 -13.65
N ALA A 122 -8.34 15.42 -12.49
CA ALA A 122 -7.81 14.75 -11.29
C ALA A 122 -8.54 13.42 -11.08
N TYR A 123 -8.81 12.94 -9.87
CA TYR A 123 -9.51 11.66 -9.63
C TYR A 123 -9.91 11.42 -8.17
N ILE A 124 -9.28 12.09 -7.19
CA ILE A 124 -9.79 12.58 -5.89
C ILE A 124 -10.29 11.41 -4.88
N ALA A 125 -10.51 11.48 -3.51
CA ALA A 125 -11.06 10.41 -2.57
C ALA A 125 -11.58 10.50 -1.05
N ASP A 126 -11.90 11.61 -0.33
CA ASP A 126 -12.77 11.89 0.89
C ASP A 126 -13.09 10.90 2.15
N GLU A 127 -14.00 11.23 3.15
CA GLU A 127 -14.50 10.45 4.37
C GLU A 127 -15.79 10.85 5.25
N GLU A 128 -16.82 11.63 4.85
CA GLU A 128 -18.25 11.38 5.33
C GLU A 128 -19.29 11.65 4.21
N ARG A 129 -18.88 11.39 2.98
CA ARG A 129 -19.29 12.08 1.74
C ARG A 129 -18.91 11.33 0.45
N GLY A 130 -17.99 11.77 -0.46
CA GLY A 130 -17.25 11.01 -1.50
C GLY A 130 -17.27 11.12 -3.08
N LEU A 131 -17.21 10.02 -3.88
CA LEU A 131 -16.97 9.92 -5.36
C LEU A 131 -17.27 11.13 -6.28
N GLN A 132 -16.25 11.94 -6.52
CA GLN A 132 -16.25 13.24 -7.18
C GLN A 132 -15.83 13.13 -8.66
N ILE A 133 -15.75 14.25 -9.41
CA ILE A 133 -15.54 14.30 -10.87
C ILE A 133 -15.03 15.66 -11.41
N VAL A 134 -13.87 15.77 -12.14
CA VAL A 134 -12.57 16.44 -11.78
C VAL A 134 -11.66 16.81 -12.99
N ASN A 135 -11.35 18.10 -13.27
CA ASN A 135 -10.66 18.58 -14.49
C ASN A 135 -9.40 19.43 -14.26
N ILE A 136 -8.19 18.87 -14.30
CA ILE A 136 -6.95 19.61 -14.03
C ILE A 136 -6.50 20.61 -15.10
N SER A 137 -7.13 20.64 -16.27
CA SER A 137 -6.55 21.11 -17.54
C SER A 137 -5.83 22.47 -17.49
N ASN A 138 -6.36 23.43 -16.74
CA ASN A 138 -5.68 24.69 -16.42
C ASN A 138 -5.40 24.74 -14.92
N PRO A 139 -4.15 24.65 -14.46
CA PRO A 139 -3.85 24.71 -13.04
C PRO A 139 -3.85 26.09 -12.36
N ALA A 140 -4.52 27.08 -12.96
CA ALA A 140 -5.12 28.22 -12.26
C ALA A 140 -6.67 28.19 -12.28
N ALA A 141 -7.30 27.10 -12.78
CA ALA A 141 -8.71 26.65 -12.80
C ALA A 141 -9.03 25.44 -11.74
N PRO A 142 -9.93 25.12 -10.64
CA PRO A 142 -11.19 25.51 -9.78
C PRO A 142 -12.74 25.59 -10.12
N PHE A 143 -13.40 24.66 -10.83
CA PHE A 143 -14.87 24.55 -11.04
C PHE A 143 -15.23 23.07 -11.19
N LEU A 144 -16.50 22.66 -11.05
CA LEU A 144 -16.88 21.25 -11.07
C LEU A 144 -17.60 20.60 -12.30
N GLU A 145 -17.15 19.42 -12.81
CA GLU A 145 -17.84 18.49 -13.75
C GLU A 145 -18.87 17.40 -13.26
N GLY A 146 -18.86 16.69 -12.10
CA GLY A 146 -19.85 15.60 -11.80
C GLY A 146 -20.22 15.03 -10.37
N SER A 147 -20.34 13.69 -10.07
CA SER A 147 -20.62 13.01 -8.73
C SER A 147 -21.15 11.53 -8.58
N TYR A 148 -20.98 10.80 -7.43
CA TYR A 148 -21.68 9.53 -6.93
C TYR A 148 -21.59 9.27 -5.39
N ASP A 149 -22.65 8.97 -4.57
CA ASP A 149 -22.61 8.36 -3.16
C ASP A 149 -22.79 6.87 -3.10
N THR A 150 -22.40 6.19 -2.01
CA THR A 150 -23.05 4.93 -1.58
C THR A 150 -23.47 4.85 0.05
N PRO A 151 -23.45 3.91 1.18
CA PRO A 151 -22.69 2.72 1.99
C PRO A 151 -21.20 1.95 2.17
N GLY A 152 -19.84 1.96 1.78
CA GLY A 152 -18.63 2.42 0.85
C GLY A 152 -17.64 3.72 0.72
N GLY A 153 -16.37 3.66 0.24
CA GLY A 153 -15.29 4.71 -0.04
C GLY A 153 -14.26 5.42 0.97
N GLY A 154 -12.98 5.92 0.89
CA GLY A 154 -11.86 6.16 -0.10
C GLY A 154 -10.48 6.79 0.41
N GLU A 155 -9.27 6.69 -0.27
CA GLU A 155 -7.81 6.96 0.15
C GLU A 155 -6.40 7.04 -0.70
N GLY A 156 -5.83 6.32 -1.70
CA GLY A 156 -4.37 6.40 -2.20
C GLY A 156 -4.09 5.96 -3.68
N VAL A 157 -3.24 6.48 -4.63
CA VAL A 157 -3.30 6.03 -6.11
C VAL A 157 -2.13 6.11 -7.17
N ASP A 158 -2.29 5.57 -8.43
CA ASP A 158 -1.72 6.01 -9.77
C ASP A 158 -2.55 5.64 -11.03
N VAL A 159 -2.00 5.59 -12.28
CA VAL A 159 -2.80 5.44 -13.51
C VAL A 159 -2.36 4.53 -14.68
N SER A 160 -3.34 3.74 -15.18
CA SER A 160 -3.34 2.99 -16.45
C SER A 160 -4.69 2.40 -16.87
N GLY A 161 -5.00 2.54 -18.15
CA GLY A 161 -5.84 1.60 -18.91
C GLY A 161 -6.75 2.24 -19.96
N GLY A 162 -7.12 3.52 -19.78
CA GLY A 162 -8.49 3.89 -20.19
C GLY A 162 -9.53 3.00 -19.48
N HIS A 163 -9.04 2.37 -18.43
CA HIS A 163 -9.61 1.50 -17.45
C HIS A 163 -8.97 1.95 -16.12
N ALA A 164 -9.56 1.72 -14.96
CA ALA A 164 -9.21 2.41 -13.72
C ALA A 164 -9.92 1.78 -12.48
N TYR A 165 -9.37 1.90 -11.24
CA TYR A 165 -9.65 0.92 -10.14
C TYR A 165 -9.48 1.32 -8.54
N ILE A 166 -10.41 1.96 -7.71
CA ILE A 166 -10.39 2.65 -6.31
C ILE A 166 -10.52 1.81 -4.99
N ALA A 167 -10.49 2.41 -3.77
CA ALA A 167 -11.03 1.82 -2.53
C ALA A 167 -11.97 2.47 -1.46
N ASP A 168 -12.49 1.66 -0.54
CA ASP A 168 -13.88 1.73 -0.06
C ASP A 168 -14.19 1.05 1.28
N GLY A 169 -13.27 1.03 2.25
CA GLY A 169 -13.36 0.48 3.62
C GLY A 169 -14.50 0.67 4.61
N LEU A 170 -15.75 0.42 4.24
CA LEU A 170 -16.74 -0.12 5.17
C LEU A 170 -17.80 -0.97 4.47
N ARG A 171 -18.49 -0.53 3.40
CA ARG A 171 -19.44 -1.43 2.68
C ARG A 171 -19.78 -1.18 1.17
N GLY A 172 -18.82 -1.12 0.26
CA GLY A 172 -18.79 -2.11 -0.84
C GLY A 172 -17.72 -1.99 -1.95
N VAL A 173 -16.72 -2.89 -2.02
CA VAL A 173 -15.50 -2.93 -2.89
C VAL A 173 -15.40 -2.41 -4.37
N ARG A 174 -16.40 -1.81 -5.07
CA ARG A 174 -16.45 -1.23 -6.48
C ARG A 174 -15.61 -1.73 -7.70
N ILE A 175 -16.15 -1.64 -8.94
CA ILE A 175 -15.54 -1.39 -10.29
C ILE A 175 -16.07 -0.01 -10.76
N ILE A 176 -15.57 0.73 -11.75
CA ILE A 176 -16.32 1.83 -12.41
C ILE A 176 -15.98 1.87 -13.91
N ASP A 177 -16.75 2.50 -14.80
CA ASP A 177 -16.45 3.04 -16.16
C ASP A 177 -16.25 4.60 -16.15
N VAL A 178 -15.08 5.29 -16.06
CA VAL A 178 -14.97 6.79 -16.11
C VAL A 178 -14.98 7.45 -17.51
N THR A 179 -15.40 6.78 -18.59
CA THR A 179 -15.23 7.24 -20.00
C THR A 179 -15.55 8.72 -20.41
N ASP A 180 -16.80 9.21 -20.40
CA ASP A 180 -17.33 10.49 -20.95
C ASP A 180 -17.79 11.56 -19.89
N PRO A 181 -18.32 12.73 -20.36
CA PRO A 181 -19.50 13.48 -19.89
C PRO A 181 -20.62 12.82 -19.04
N SER A 182 -21.80 12.28 -19.49
CA SER A 182 -23.31 12.31 -19.14
C SER A 182 -24.24 11.56 -17.97
N SER A 183 -23.86 11.20 -16.69
CA SER A 183 -24.33 10.29 -15.50
C SER A 183 -23.49 9.01 -14.94
N PRO A 184 -22.74 8.94 -13.77
CA PRO A 184 -22.02 7.71 -13.26
C PRO A 184 -22.94 6.49 -13.02
N PHE A 185 -22.52 5.21 -12.96
CA PHE A 185 -23.43 4.03 -13.07
C PHE A 185 -22.89 2.66 -12.60
N GLU A 186 -23.47 1.96 -11.59
CA GLU A 186 -22.87 0.78 -10.90
C GLU A 186 -23.40 -0.65 -11.23
N VAL A 187 -22.62 -1.77 -11.21
CA VAL A 187 -23.09 -3.11 -11.67
C VAL A 187 -22.52 -4.46 -11.09
N GLY A 188 -21.81 -4.62 -9.95
CA GLY A 188 -21.34 -6.00 -9.49
C GLY A 188 -20.15 -6.11 -8.50
N PHE A 189 -19.74 -7.23 -7.85
CA PHE A 189 -18.68 -7.22 -6.80
C PHE A 189 -17.73 -8.43 -6.41
N LEU A 190 -16.90 -8.25 -5.35
CA LEU A 190 -16.03 -9.18 -4.57
C LEU A 190 -16.05 -8.95 -3.01
N ASP A 191 -16.96 -9.55 -2.22
CA ASP A 191 -17.30 -9.13 -0.81
C ASP A 191 -16.24 -9.05 0.25
N THR A 192 -16.58 -8.55 1.46
CA THR A 192 -15.62 -8.39 2.56
C THR A 192 -16.17 -8.52 4.05
N GLN A 193 -15.35 -8.72 5.12
CA GLN A 193 -15.65 -9.02 6.56
C GLN A 193 -14.45 -8.83 7.56
N GLY A 194 -14.56 -7.97 8.60
CA GLY A 194 -13.36 -7.46 9.38
C GLY A 194 -12.10 -4.41 8.93
N SER A 195 -10.89 -3.98 8.43
CA SER A 195 -10.44 -2.54 8.30
C SER A 195 -9.27 -2.20 7.35
N ASP A 196 -9.47 -1.17 6.53
CA ASP A 196 -9.41 -1.25 5.07
C ASP A 196 -8.95 0.13 4.57
N ARG A 197 -7.90 0.33 3.76
CA ARG A 197 -6.92 1.43 4.01
C ARG A 197 -5.72 1.64 2.99
N GLY A 198 -5.75 1.40 1.67
CA GLY A 198 -4.55 1.68 0.81
C GLY A 198 -4.71 1.60 -0.73
N LEU A 199 -3.90 2.18 -1.70
CA LEU A 199 -3.57 1.63 -3.09
C LEU A 199 -2.85 2.53 -4.19
N THR A 200 -2.50 2.04 -5.44
CA THR A 200 -1.99 2.76 -6.69
C THR A 200 -1.97 2.07 -8.17
N VAL A 201 -1.71 2.63 -9.41
CA VAL A 201 -1.67 1.86 -10.78
C VAL A 201 -0.41 1.80 -11.77
N SER A 202 -0.13 0.68 -12.54
CA SER A 202 0.38 0.73 -13.98
C SER A 202 0.44 -0.54 -14.90
N GLY A 203 -0.27 -0.59 -16.06
CA GLY A 203 -0.01 -1.56 -17.16
C GLY A 203 -1.14 -2.48 -17.66
N ASN A 204 -1.17 -3.73 -17.21
CA ASN A 204 -1.99 -4.80 -17.71
C ASN A 204 -2.43 -5.85 -16.63
N TYR A 205 -2.53 -5.59 -15.30
CA TYR A 205 -2.69 -6.47 -14.07
C TYR A 205 -2.92 -5.81 -12.59
N VAL A 206 -4.07 -5.30 -12.01
CA VAL A 206 -4.25 -4.66 -10.60
C VAL A 206 -3.60 -5.39 -9.44
N TYR A 207 -3.45 -4.77 -8.24
CA TYR A 207 -2.88 -5.27 -6.96
C TYR A 207 -3.94 -4.98 -5.74
N VAL A 208 -3.96 -5.51 -4.45
CA VAL A 208 -4.61 -4.96 -3.12
C VAL A 208 -4.00 -5.50 -1.74
N ALA A 209 -4.21 -4.98 -0.48
CA ALA A 209 -3.91 -5.73 0.81
C ALA A 209 -4.80 -5.91 2.19
N HIS A 210 -4.85 -5.16 3.40
CA HIS A 210 -5.88 -5.11 4.62
C HIS A 210 -5.67 -5.47 6.24
N GLU A 211 -6.52 -5.13 7.28
CA GLU A 211 -6.50 -5.20 8.85
C GLU A 211 -5.80 -6.22 9.85
N ALA A 212 -6.56 -7.19 10.47
CA ALA A 212 -6.46 -7.78 11.84
C ALA A 212 -6.81 -9.30 12.15
N ASP A 213 -7.13 -10.22 11.21
CA ASP A 213 -6.95 -11.69 11.42
C ASP A 213 -6.50 -12.47 10.14
N ASP A 214 -5.20 -12.52 9.82
CA ASP A 214 -4.47 -13.35 8.82
C ASP A 214 -4.37 -13.03 7.25
N GLY A 215 -3.66 -11.96 6.68
CA GLY A 215 -2.83 -12.10 5.38
C GLY A 215 -2.35 -11.02 4.29
N LEU A 216 -2.77 -11.03 2.98
CA LEU A 216 -2.58 -10.10 1.77
C LEU A 216 -3.26 -10.74 0.53
N ARG A 217 -4.03 -10.07 -0.35
CA ARG A 217 -4.53 -10.62 -1.66
C ARG A 217 -4.09 -9.84 -2.92
N ILE A 218 -4.59 -10.20 -4.09
CA ILE A 218 -4.32 -9.79 -5.47
C ILE A 218 -5.22 -10.65 -6.43
N LEU A 219 -6.39 -10.22 -6.94
CA LEU A 219 -7.22 -10.78 -8.05
C LEU A 219 -6.61 -10.98 -9.55
N ASP A 220 -7.19 -10.46 -10.70
CA ASP A 220 -6.78 -10.50 -12.19
C ASP A 220 -7.81 -9.87 -13.28
N VAL A 221 -7.60 -9.64 -14.63
CA VAL A 221 -8.61 -9.13 -15.70
C VAL A 221 -8.52 -9.42 -17.31
N SER A 222 -9.37 -10.26 -18.02
CA SER A 222 -9.87 -10.17 -19.47
C SER A 222 -11.41 -10.00 -20.04
N ASN A 223 -12.59 -9.90 -19.34
CA ASN A 223 -14.03 -9.43 -19.64
C ASN A 223 -14.89 -8.54 -18.55
N PRO A 224 -14.93 -7.17 -18.23
CA PRO A 224 -13.64 -6.94 -16.37
C PRO A 224 -14.65 -6.92 -15.26
N SER A 225 -15.82 -7.44 -15.60
CA SER A 225 -17.01 -7.58 -14.79
C SER A 225 -16.86 -8.33 -13.48
N THR A 226 -15.80 -9.10 -13.28
CA THR A 226 -15.91 -10.55 -13.04
C THR A 226 -15.00 -11.04 -11.87
N PRO A 227 -15.16 -10.70 -10.57
CA PRO A 227 -14.07 -10.68 -9.55
C PRO A 227 -13.44 -11.98 -8.99
N ILE A 228 -12.38 -12.48 -9.64
CA ILE A 228 -12.23 -13.90 -9.97
C ILE A 228 -11.55 -14.86 -8.86
N GLU A 229 -10.36 -15.54 -8.87
CA GLU A 229 -9.67 -16.12 -7.62
C GLU A 229 -8.06 -16.21 -7.78
N THR A 230 -7.04 -16.21 -6.85
CA THR A 230 -5.53 -16.14 -7.21
C THR A 230 -4.42 -16.81 -6.34
N GLY A 231 -3.98 -16.34 -5.14
CA GLY A 231 -2.66 -16.59 -4.40
C GLY A 231 -2.67 -16.32 -2.84
N PHE A 232 -1.56 -16.37 -2.00
CA PHE A 232 -1.36 -15.99 -0.50
C PHE A 232 0.03 -16.69 0.13
N CYS A 233 0.94 -16.14 1.06
CA CYS A 233 1.93 -16.68 2.18
C CYS A 233 2.66 -15.77 3.35
N ARG A 234 2.06 -15.63 4.59
CA ARG A 234 2.42 -15.22 6.03
C ARG A 234 2.83 -13.78 6.60
N THR A 235 2.07 -13.05 7.50
CA THR A 235 2.22 -11.55 7.89
C THR A 235 1.65 -10.75 9.20
N PRO A 236 1.45 -11.11 10.51
CA PRO A 236 0.34 -10.53 11.40
C PRO A 236 0.40 -9.31 12.44
N PHE A 237 -0.12 -8.07 12.19
CA PHE A 237 -0.55 -7.06 13.24
C PHE A 237 -1.63 -5.91 12.99
N PHE A 238 -1.43 -4.76 12.29
CA PHE A 238 -2.48 -3.71 11.94
C PHE A 238 -2.02 -2.73 10.79
N PRO A 239 -2.83 -2.07 9.90
CA PRO A 239 -2.33 -1.56 8.57
C PRO A 239 -2.99 -0.41 7.73
N TRP A 240 -2.39 -0.06 6.56
CA TRP A 240 -2.83 0.86 5.47
C TRP A 240 -2.22 0.62 4.03
N ASN A 241 -1.29 1.42 3.43
CA ASN A 241 -1.07 1.74 1.97
C ASN A 241 0.27 1.25 1.22
N VAL A 242 0.64 1.52 -0.10
CA VAL A 242 1.70 0.83 -1.01
C VAL A 242 2.36 1.31 -2.39
N THR A 243 3.06 0.36 -3.12
CA THR A 243 3.21 0.16 -4.62
C THR A 243 3.37 -1.19 -5.36
N VAL A 244 3.68 -1.22 -6.73
CA VAL A 244 4.72 -1.77 -7.75
C VAL A 244 5.34 -0.77 -8.82
N SER A 245 6.47 -1.13 -9.47
CA SER A 245 6.99 -0.71 -10.81
C SER A 245 8.21 -1.53 -11.20
N GLY A 246 7.92 -2.75 -11.59
CA GLY A 246 8.77 -3.41 -12.52
C GLY A 246 8.63 -4.90 -12.46
N SER A 247 9.73 -5.51 -12.05
CA SER A 247 9.74 -6.92 -11.71
C SER A 247 9.83 -7.18 -10.20
N LEU A 248 9.72 -6.11 -9.35
CA LEU A 248 9.60 -5.77 -7.86
C LEU A 248 8.54 -4.61 -7.12
N ALA A 249 8.79 -5.23 -5.87
CA ALA A 249 7.93 -5.72 -4.79
C ALA A 249 7.34 -4.96 -3.50
N TYR A 250 7.80 -3.81 -3.00
CA TYR A 250 7.74 -3.27 -1.60
C TYR A 250 6.55 -3.43 -0.54
N VAL A 251 6.77 -3.52 0.83
CA VAL A 251 5.82 -3.63 2.01
C VAL A 251 5.92 -2.62 3.19
N SER A 252 4.83 -2.52 3.98
CA SER A 252 4.63 -1.69 5.16
C SER A 252 3.25 -1.98 5.83
N ASN A 253 2.94 -1.45 7.05
CA ASN A 253 2.17 -2.02 8.22
C ASN A 253 1.63 -1.06 9.43
N SER A 254 1.56 -1.44 10.75
CA SER A 254 1.58 -0.66 12.10
C SER A 254 2.15 -1.35 13.48
N GLN A 255 3.49 -1.50 13.82
CA GLN A 255 4.23 -2.35 14.90
C GLN A 255 5.59 -3.21 14.65
N TYR A 256 5.71 -4.27 13.77
CA TYR A 256 6.93 -4.91 13.09
C TYR A 256 7.20 -4.81 11.47
N GLY A 257 8.39 -4.47 10.94
CA GLY A 257 8.81 -3.65 9.72
C GLY A 257 8.46 -3.87 8.23
N ILE A 258 9.47 -3.62 7.36
CA ILE A 258 9.58 -4.02 5.94
C ILE A 258 10.37 -5.31 5.69
N ARG A 259 9.75 -6.40 5.25
CA ARG A 259 10.43 -7.63 4.74
C ARG A 259 11.08 -7.43 3.36
N VAL A 260 11.05 -8.37 2.39
CA VAL A 260 11.20 -8.06 0.93
C VAL A 260 10.29 -8.98 0.02
N ILE A 261 9.57 -8.53 -1.02
CA ILE A 261 8.73 -9.42 -1.89
C ILE A 261 9.92 -10.16 -2.81
N ASN A 262 9.85 -11.40 -3.38
CA ASN A 262 10.67 -12.22 -4.37
C ASN A 262 9.79 -13.00 -5.45
N VAL A 263 9.95 -12.94 -6.81
CA VAL A 263 8.83 -12.87 -7.85
C VAL A 263 8.34 -14.17 -8.49
N ALA A 264 8.16 -14.16 -9.81
CA ALA A 264 8.19 -15.24 -10.74
C ALA A 264 7.17 -16.37 -10.64
N ASP A 265 6.05 -16.25 -9.94
CA ASP A 265 4.69 -16.58 -10.44
C ASP A 265 3.68 -16.02 -9.37
N PRO A 266 2.57 -15.27 -9.68
CA PRO A 266 1.68 -14.52 -8.78
C PRO A 266 0.94 -15.19 -7.61
N SER A 267 0.94 -16.50 -7.47
CA SER A 267 0.03 -17.17 -6.53
C SER A 267 0.66 -18.17 -5.58
N ALA A 268 1.67 -17.75 -4.82
CA ALA A 268 1.90 -18.24 -3.43
C ALA A 268 2.73 -17.35 -2.43
N PRO A 269 2.95 -16.04 -2.61
CA PRO A 269 3.97 -15.18 -1.93
C PRO A 269 4.47 -15.40 -0.40
N GLY A 270 5.78 -15.39 0.09
CA GLY A 270 6.34 -15.77 1.50
C GLY A 270 7.15 -14.83 2.57
N GLU A 271 8.16 -15.28 3.42
CA GLU A 271 9.14 -14.55 4.42
C GLU A 271 10.84 -14.73 4.44
N ILE A 272 12.04 -14.27 3.75
CA ILE A 272 12.93 -13.26 2.83
C ILE A 272 13.95 -12.13 3.32
N GLY A 273 13.63 -10.82 3.56
CA GLY A 273 14.63 -9.70 3.57
C GLY A 273 14.72 -8.50 4.59
N TYR A 274 13.81 -8.27 5.56
CA TYR A 274 13.90 -7.42 6.80
C TYR A 274 14.75 -6.13 6.91
N TYR A 275 14.10 -4.98 7.26
CA TYR A 275 14.69 -3.81 7.97
C TYR A 275 14.00 -3.51 9.34
N ASN A 276 14.74 -3.01 10.35
CA ASN A 276 14.30 -2.95 11.76
C ASN A 276 14.72 -1.69 12.55
N THR A 277 13.92 -1.30 13.53
CA THR A 277 13.35 0.06 13.61
C THR A 277 12.92 0.43 15.07
N GLN A 278 12.76 1.72 15.49
CA GLN A 278 12.53 2.19 16.90
C GLN A 278 11.20 2.90 17.43
N GLY A 279 10.21 3.47 16.70
CA GLY A 279 8.80 3.67 17.23
C GLY A 279 7.41 3.84 16.48
N GLY A 280 7.15 4.20 15.18
CA GLY A 280 5.73 4.31 14.64
C GLY A 280 5.18 4.50 13.14
N THR A 281 5.89 4.48 11.97
CA THR A 281 5.61 4.61 10.49
C THR A 281 4.47 3.93 9.82
N PHE A 282 4.24 4.45 8.60
CA PHE A 282 3.02 4.32 7.86
C PHE A 282 3.04 4.64 6.32
N ASP A 283 4.13 5.04 5.62
CA ASP A 283 4.17 5.26 4.12
C ASP A 283 5.60 5.38 3.48
N ALA A 284 5.88 5.16 2.18
CA ALA A 284 7.18 4.97 1.48
C ALA A 284 7.20 5.10 -0.06
N VAL A 285 8.34 5.38 -0.73
CA VAL A 285 8.49 5.50 -2.22
C VAL A 285 9.88 5.61 -2.83
N ILE A 286 10.01 5.38 -4.17
CA ILE A 286 11.01 4.90 -5.14
C ILE A 286 11.05 5.59 -6.51
N GLN A 287 12.23 5.69 -7.10
CA GLN A 287 12.45 5.39 -8.52
C GLN A 287 13.96 5.38 -8.81
N GLY A 288 14.44 4.37 -9.53
CA GLY A 288 15.84 4.00 -9.51
C GLY A 288 16.22 3.26 -8.20
N PRO A 289 17.52 3.03 -7.92
CA PRO A 289 17.99 2.24 -6.76
C PRO A 289 18.00 2.80 -5.31
N TYR A 290 17.09 3.65 -4.82
CA TYR A 290 17.20 4.37 -3.49
C TYR A 290 16.18 4.12 -2.32
N ALA A 291 15.73 5.08 -1.45
CA ALA A 291 14.71 4.80 -0.38
C ALA A 291 14.06 6.01 0.32
N TYR A 292 12.73 6.03 0.55
CA TYR A 292 11.99 6.96 1.42
C TYR A 292 10.88 6.22 2.14
N VAL A 293 10.63 6.55 3.41
CA VAL A 293 9.37 6.30 4.18
C VAL A 293 8.96 7.53 4.97
N ALA A 294 7.79 7.59 5.60
CA ALA A 294 7.68 8.40 6.80
C ALA A 294 6.86 7.77 7.93
N ASP A 295 7.19 8.23 9.13
CA ASP A 295 7.76 7.35 10.14
C ASP A 295 7.54 7.75 11.59
N GLY A 296 6.64 7.15 12.37
CA GLY A 296 6.65 7.11 13.85
C GLY A 296 6.83 8.39 14.68
N ASP A 297 7.08 8.37 15.98
CA ASP A 297 7.70 9.54 16.67
C ASP A 297 9.10 9.90 16.05
N PHE A 298 9.29 9.66 14.75
CA PHE A 298 10.42 9.12 14.04
C PHE A 298 10.66 9.91 12.66
N GLY A 299 9.72 10.65 12.04
CA GLY A 299 9.91 11.53 10.87
C GLY A 299 9.88 10.95 9.47
N LEU A 300 10.88 11.31 8.65
CA LEU A 300 11.25 10.52 7.47
C LEU A 300 12.75 10.22 7.55
N ARG A 301 13.06 9.04 7.06
CA ARG A 301 14.36 8.49 6.69
C ARG A 301 14.34 8.05 5.24
N ILE A 302 15.56 7.92 4.76
CA ILE A 302 15.98 8.07 3.40
C ILE A 302 17.27 7.28 3.14
N LEU A 303 17.38 6.49 2.09
CA LEU A 303 18.38 5.41 2.05
C LEU A 303 18.66 4.87 0.59
N ASN A 304 19.46 3.80 0.35
CA ASN A 304 19.84 3.19 -0.97
C ASN A 304 19.39 1.71 -1.18
N ILE A 305 18.45 1.33 -2.07
CA ILE A 305 18.03 -0.08 -2.27
C ILE A 305 18.97 -0.99 -3.06
N THR A 306 20.15 -0.63 -3.55
CA THR A 306 20.88 -1.51 -4.52
C THR A 306 21.39 -2.91 -4.04
N ASN A 307 20.74 -3.61 -3.08
CA ASN A 307 20.34 -5.05 -3.03
C ASN A 307 19.47 -5.34 -1.71
N PRO A 308 18.81 -6.53 -1.44
CA PRO A 308 17.74 -6.75 -0.40
C PRO A 308 17.70 -7.53 1.01
N SER A 309 18.34 -8.65 1.41
CA SER A 309 18.41 -9.24 2.81
C SER A 309 19.76 -9.12 3.63
N SER A 310 19.79 -8.56 4.87
CA SER A 310 20.93 -8.29 5.82
C SER A 310 21.45 -6.80 5.95
N PRO A 311 21.05 -6.01 6.98
CA PRO A 311 20.81 -4.55 6.90
C PRO A 311 21.94 -3.53 7.25
N PHE A 312 21.69 -2.24 6.89
CA PHE A 312 22.42 -1.02 7.30
C PHE A 312 21.53 0.25 7.43
N GLU A 313 22.11 1.47 7.43
CA GLU A 313 21.51 2.80 7.68
C GLU A 313 22.15 3.95 6.82
N MET A 314 21.42 4.99 6.34
CA MET A 314 21.93 6.14 5.55
C MET A 314 21.46 7.58 5.85
N GLY A 315 20.18 7.94 5.81
CA GLY A 315 19.73 9.34 5.94
C GLY A 315 18.36 9.44 6.61
N GLY A 316 18.11 10.47 7.40
CA GLY A 316 16.88 10.65 8.19
C GLY A 316 17.12 11.62 9.36
N PHE A 317 16.07 12.03 10.07
CA PHE A 317 16.10 13.15 11.04
C PHE A 317 14.92 13.08 11.93
N MET A 318 15.01 13.64 13.16
CA MET A 318 13.91 13.50 14.11
C MET A 318 13.69 14.78 15.12
N GLU A 319 12.51 15.51 15.08
CA GLU A 319 11.74 16.48 15.99
C GLU A 319 10.13 16.36 16.05
N SER A 320 9.50 15.92 17.13
CA SER A 320 8.10 16.20 17.62
C SER A 320 6.76 15.84 16.88
N GLY A 321 6.24 14.61 17.10
CA GLY A 321 4.78 14.28 17.31
C GLY A 321 4.21 12.97 16.68
N TYR A 322 3.08 12.93 15.91
CA TYR A 322 2.32 11.72 15.43
C TYR A 322 1.45 11.76 14.11
N SER A 323 1.78 10.99 13.03
CA SER A 323 1.28 11.01 11.59
C SER A 323 1.59 9.76 10.67
N TYR A 324 1.42 9.60 9.33
CA TYR A 324 1.47 8.26 8.62
C TYR A 324 1.85 7.90 7.00
N GLY A 325 2.93 7.84 6.05
CA GLY A 325 4.46 8.04 5.61
C GLY A 325 5.10 8.77 4.25
N VAL A 326 5.55 8.30 2.98
CA VAL A 326 6.20 9.11 1.76
C VAL A 326 6.27 8.76 0.18
N ALA A 327 6.63 9.70 -0.80
CA ALA A 327 6.62 9.74 -2.33
C ALA A 327 7.81 10.26 -3.34
N LYS A 328 7.66 10.71 -4.67
CA LYS A 328 8.68 10.98 -5.85
C LYS A 328 8.39 11.93 -7.15
N GLN A 329 9.19 12.13 -8.28
CA GLN A 329 8.99 13.04 -9.57
C GLN A 329 10.09 13.95 -10.33
N GLY A 330 11.32 14.31 -9.92
CA GLY A 330 12.12 15.51 -10.42
C GLY A 330 13.12 16.41 -9.56
N ASN A 331 12.92 16.74 -8.26
CA ASN A 331 13.79 17.15 -7.10
C ASN A 331 13.13 17.51 -5.67
N THR A 332 11.98 16.97 -5.20
CA THR A 332 11.12 17.44 -4.04
C THR A 332 10.30 16.30 -3.30
N ILE A 333 10.14 16.04 -1.91
CA ILE A 333 9.79 14.87 -0.90
C ILE A 333 9.06 15.45 0.38
N TYR A 334 7.72 15.51 0.70
CA TYR A 334 6.83 16.38 1.66
C TYR A 334 6.44 16.31 3.30
N VAL A 335 6.31 15.25 4.20
CA VAL A 335 6.37 15.02 5.74
C VAL A 335 5.40 15.03 7.04
N ALA A 336 5.64 15.79 8.16
CA ALA A 336 4.93 15.89 9.48
C ALA A 336 5.61 16.57 10.71
N ASN A 337 4.73 17.12 11.58
CA ASN A 337 4.88 17.47 13.00
C ASN A 337 3.53 17.30 13.76
N GLY A 338 3.40 17.69 15.03
CA GLY A 338 2.45 17.02 15.93
C GLY A 338 0.95 17.18 15.70
N GLY A 339 0.49 17.98 14.73
CA GLY A 339 -0.73 18.78 14.87
C GLY A 339 -0.44 20.29 15.02
N SER A 340 0.75 20.77 14.61
CA SER A 340 1.06 22.19 14.33
C SER A 340 0.97 22.69 12.86
N GLY A 341 1.58 22.13 11.77
CA GLY A 341 1.04 22.00 10.36
C GLY A 341 1.46 21.12 9.12
N LEU A 342 2.69 20.84 8.63
CA LEU A 342 3.22 19.96 7.51
C LEU A 342 4.78 19.29 7.82
N ARG A 343 6.04 19.28 7.19
CA ARG A 343 7.57 19.52 7.62
C ARG A 343 8.65 19.36 6.44
N VAL A 344 10.05 19.43 6.43
CA VAL A 344 11.00 19.07 5.22
C VAL A 344 12.22 18.15 5.32
N VAL A 345 12.66 17.61 4.13
CA VAL A 345 13.79 16.76 3.63
C VAL A 345 14.02 16.84 2.10
N ASN A 346 15.29 17.05 1.65
CA ASN A 346 15.90 16.75 0.31
C ASN A 346 16.94 15.55 0.29
N VAL A 347 17.37 14.96 -0.87
CA VAL A 347 18.34 13.83 -1.03
C VAL A 347 19.70 14.24 -1.64
N ALA A 348 19.82 15.47 -2.14
CA ALA A 348 20.86 15.89 -3.07
C ALA A 348 22.28 15.32 -2.83
N ASN A 349 23.02 15.84 -1.84
CA ASN A 349 24.35 15.35 -1.45
C ASN A 349 24.23 14.36 -0.32
N PRO A 350 25.02 13.31 -0.20
CA PRO A 350 24.22 12.18 0.08
C PRO A 350 24.74 11.44 1.40
N PHE A 351 23.90 11.37 2.47
CA PHE A 351 23.83 10.59 3.79
C PHE A 351 23.14 11.35 5.00
N SER A 352 22.25 12.34 4.81
CA SER A 352 22.05 13.48 5.75
C SER A 352 20.96 14.54 5.39
N PRO A 353 19.65 14.37 5.66
CA PRO A 353 18.67 15.48 5.68
C PRO A 353 18.95 16.69 6.64
N ILE A 354 18.38 17.89 6.37
CA ILE A 354 18.57 19.29 6.89
C ILE A 354 17.41 20.39 6.66
N GLU A 355 16.39 20.65 7.51
CA GLU A 355 15.22 21.54 7.16
C GLU A 355 15.36 22.99 6.63
N THR A 356 14.35 23.45 5.86
CA THR A 356 14.33 24.70 5.05
C THR A 356 13.13 25.75 5.17
N THR A 357 11.99 25.57 5.91
CA THR A 357 10.80 26.45 6.35
C THR A 357 9.76 25.68 7.24
N PHE A 358 8.45 26.02 7.27
CA PHE A 358 7.30 25.10 7.41
C PHE A 358 5.92 25.74 7.09
N PHE A 359 4.81 25.09 7.50
CA PHE A 359 3.37 25.19 7.25
C PHE A 359 2.71 24.89 8.61
N ASP A 360 1.79 25.73 9.15
CA ASP A 360 0.94 25.42 10.34
C ASP A 360 -0.65 25.29 10.16
N THR A 361 -1.33 24.26 10.74
CA THR A 361 -2.71 23.74 10.46
C THR A 361 -3.83 23.87 11.50
N PRO A 362 -5.09 23.91 11.02
CA PRO A 362 -6.31 23.52 11.74
C PRO A 362 -6.55 22.01 12.06
N GLY A 363 -6.47 21.06 11.12
CA GLY A 363 -6.58 19.61 11.44
C GLY A 363 -5.22 18.93 11.77
N TRP A 364 -5.25 17.64 12.22
CA TRP A 364 -4.78 14.93 11.23
C TRP A 364 -4.71 14.36 9.65
N ALA A 365 -3.97 13.27 9.25
CA ALA A 365 -3.21 13.34 7.94
C ALA A 365 -2.78 12.24 6.82
N ILE A 366 -3.42 11.13 6.37
CA ILE A 366 -2.93 10.05 5.37
C ILE A 366 -2.29 10.23 3.91
N GLU A 367 -2.95 10.11 2.73
CA GLU A 367 -2.51 10.14 1.27
C GLU A 367 -2.68 11.48 0.22
N LEU A 368 -1.91 11.85 -0.91
CA LEU A 368 -1.63 13.20 -1.72
C LEU A 368 -0.77 13.39 -3.21
N ALA A 369 -1.01 13.21 -4.56
CA ALA A 369 0.05 12.98 -5.67
C ALA A 369 0.48 13.81 -6.97
N VAL A 370 1.78 14.16 -7.20
CA VAL A 370 2.58 14.80 -8.34
C VAL A 370 2.24 14.65 -9.84
N SER A 371 2.21 15.74 -10.66
CA SER A 371 1.96 15.55 -12.10
C SER A 371 2.28 16.55 -13.27
N GLY A 372 3.04 17.66 -13.19
CA GLY A 372 3.13 18.64 -14.34
C GLY A 372 3.56 20.12 -14.15
N SER A 373 2.84 20.90 -13.33
CA SER A 373 3.09 22.21 -12.66
C SER A 373 2.30 22.69 -11.34
N PHE A 374 1.22 22.18 -10.63
CA PHE A 374 0.50 22.73 -9.40
C PHE A 374 -0.60 21.81 -8.58
N ALA A 375 -0.47 21.30 -7.29
CA ALA A 375 -1.15 20.23 -6.37
C ALA A 375 -2.22 20.08 -5.16
N TYR A 376 -3.02 19.00 -5.08
CA TYR A 376 -4.12 18.52 -4.15
C TYR A 376 -4.31 18.61 -2.59
N ILE A 377 -3.54 19.34 -1.76
CA ILE A 377 -3.60 19.52 -0.26
C ILE A 377 -5.08 19.17 0.51
N ALA A 378 -5.83 18.21 1.23
CA ALA A 378 -6.12 17.00 2.20
C ALA A 378 -6.04 16.84 3.77
N ASP A 379 -7.13 16.85 4.61
CA ASP A 379 -7.12 16.53 6.11
C ASP A 379 -8.41 16.11 6.86
N GLY A 380 -8.25 15.73 8.18
CA GLY A 380 -9.07 15.25 9.35
C GLY A 380 -9.71 16.29 10.31
N ASN A 381 -10.83 15.97 10.94
CA ASN A 381 -11.68 16.85 11.77
C ASN A 381 -12.13 18.23 11.19
N CYS A 382 -11.80 18.56 9.94
CA CYS A 382 -12.14 19.78 9.18
C CYS A 382 -12.43 19.52 7.66
N GLY A 383 -11.41 19.33 6.78
CA GLY A 383 -11.58 18.71 5.44
C GLY A 383 -10.92 19.35 4.19
N LEU A 384 -9.67 18.95 3.85
CA LEU A 384 -8.85 19.32 2.64
C LEU A 384 -8.59 20.92 2.57
N GLN A 385 -7.65 21.66 1.92
CA GLN A 385 -7.58 23.20 1.93
C GLN A 385 -6.64 23.77 0.81
N ILE A 386 -6.72 24.86 -0.08
CA ILE A 386 -5.72 25.11 -1.28
C ILE A 386 -4.61 26.27 -1.25
N VAL A 387 -3.31 26.19 -1.75
CA VAL A 387 -1.97 26.96 -1.73
C VAL A 387 -1.05 26.70 -3.00
N SER A 388 0.25 27.15 -3.15
CA SER A 388 1.24 26.56 -4.15
C SER A 388 2.85 26.55 -4.05
N ILE A 389 3.60 25.38 -4.00
CA ILE A 389 5.12 25.14 -3.97
C ILE A 389 5.84 25.45 -5.29
N SER A 390 5.46 26.43 -6.09
CA SER A 390 6.08 26.61 -7.43
C SER A 390 7.60 26.57 -7.50
N ASP A 391 8.08 27.01 -6.36
CA ASP A 391 9.31 27.59 -5.95
C ASP A 391 8.97 27.76 -4.44
N THR A 392 9.76 27.25 -3.49
CA THR A 392 9.14 26.77 -2.22
C THR A 392 9.16 27.75 -1.00
N SER A 393 10.33 28.18 -0.54
CA SER A 393 10.62 28.62 0.84
C SER A 393 10.22 30.05 1.27
N ALA A 394 9.03 30.52 0.87
CA ALA A 394 8.32 31.70 1.39
C ALA A 394 6.80 31.58 1.09
N PRO A 395 6.13 30.53 1.62
CA PRO A 395 4.97 29.84 1.03
C PRO A 395 3.59 30.48 1.37
N ALA A 396 2.51 30.27 0.60
CA ALA A 396 1.23 30.96 0.91
C ALA A 396 -0.11 30.41 0.33
N ALA A 397 -1.07 30.19 1.22
CA ALA A 397 -2.46 29.78 0.96
C ALA A 397 -3.26 30.47 -0.16
N VAL A 398 -4.21 29.70 -0.68
CA VAL A 398 -5.27 30.06 -1.64
C VAL A 398 -6.75 29.82 -1.12
N GLY A 399 -7.27 28.66 -0.66
CA GLY A 399 -8.59 28.54 0.06
C GLY A 399 -9.51 27.29 -0.15
N PHE A 400 -10.80 27.23 0.33
CA PHE A 400 -11.41 27.63 1.65
C PHE A 400 -12.87 27.17 2.16
N VAL A 401 -13.55 26.04 1.79
CA VAL A 401 -14.83 25.49 2.41
C VAL A 401 -14.89 23.92 2.58
N ASP A 402 -15.70 23.38 3.52
CA ASP A 402 -15.55 22.10 4.27
C ASP A 402 -16.80 21.16 4.44
N THR A 403 -16.70 20.13 5.31
CA THR A 403 -17.26 18.76 5.11
C THR A 403 -17.82 18.12 6.42
N PRO A 404 -18.49 16.94 6.38
CA PRO A 404 -18.85 16.15 7.56
C PRO A 404 -17.80 15.10 7.99
N GLY A 405 -16.79 14.81 7.16
CA GLY A 405 -15.91 13.61 7.24
C GLY A 405 -15.10 13.36 8.52
N ASP A 406 -14.38 12.23 8.57
CA ASP A 406 -13.21 12.06 9.47
C ASP A 406 -11.84 12.02 8.73
N ALA A 407 -11.89 12.04 7.38
CA ALA A 407 -10.86 12.44 6.38
C ALA A 407 -9.92 11.53 5.63
N PHE A 408 -10.38 10.92 4.54
CA PHE A 408 -9.55 9.94 3.94
C PHE A 408 -9.39 9.76 2.38
N GLY A 409 -9.76 10.54 1.33
CA GLY A 409 -8.96 10.44 0.01
C GLY A 409 -8.74 11.60 -1.07
N VAL A 410 -7.85 11.42 -2.08
CA VAL A 410 -7.63 12.27 -3.31
C VAL A 410 -7.33 11.41 -4.65
N ALA A 411 -6.83 11.81 -5.85
CA ALA A 411 -6.48 10.97 -7.10
C ALA A 411 -6.24 11.84 -8.38
N VAL A 412 -5.67 11.40 -9.55
CA VAL A 412 -5.57 12.17 -10.87
C VAL A 412 -5.69 11.43 -12.29
N SER A 413 -6.41 11.82 -13.40
CA SER A 413 -6.13 11.48 -14.88
C SER A 413 -7.19 11.63 -16.03
N GLY A 414 -7.07 12.47 -17.08
CA GLY A 414 -7.94 12.49 -18.33
C GLY A 414 -8.89 13.71 -18.62
N ASN A 415 -10.25 13.62 -18.73
CA ASN A 415 -11.29 14.71 -18.59
C ASN A 415 -12.63 14.12 -17.97
N ILE A 416 -13.16 14.50 -16.76
CA ILE A 416 -14.28 13.91 -15.90
C ILE A 416 -13.90 12.82 -14.76
N ALA A 417 -13.80 13.07 -13.40
CA ALA A 417 -12.97 12.25 -12.38
C ALA A 417 -13.17 12.00 -10.79
N CYS A 418 -13.52 10.77 -10.31
CA CYS A 418 -13.45 10.03 -8.98
C CYS A 418 -13.51 10.61 -7.49
N ILE A 419 -13.68 9.75 -6.42
CA ILE A 419 -13.45 9.79 -4.90
C ILE A 419 -14.06 8.60 -4.10
N ALA A 420 -13.87 8.41 -2.76
CA ALA A 420 -14.87 7.71 -1.89
C ALA A 420 -14.91 8.00 -0.30
N ASP A 421 -15.96 7.74 0.58
CA ASP A 421 -16.00 8.16 2.07
C ASP A 421 -16.62 7.33 3.30
N TYR A 422 -15.98 7.40 4.51
CA TYR A 422 -16.36 6.87 5.88
C TYR A 422 -17.65 7.27 6.54
N GLY A 423 -18.27 6.31 7.21
CA GLY A 423 -19.57 6.50 7.83
C GLY A 423 -20.74 6.79 6.85
N TYR A 424 -20.51 7.18 5.58
CA TYR A 424 -21.53 7.92 4.82
C TYR A 424 -21.57 7.95 3.29
N GLY A 425 -20.49 7.78 2.51
CA GLY A 425 -20.80 7.78 1.08
C GLY A 425 -19.70 7.76 0.08
N LEU A 426 -20.17 8.12 -1.10
CA LEU A 426 -19.43 8.75 -2.17
C LEU A 426 -20.19 10.20 -2.44
N ARG A 427 -19.84 11.20 -3.29
CA ARG A 427 -20.26 12.66 -3.37
C ARG A 427 -19.70 13.52 -4.55
N VAL A 428 -19.04 14.74 -4.40
CA VAL A 428 -18.21 15.47 -5.44
C VAL A 428 -17.38 16.84 -5.22
N ILE A 429 -16.21 16.98 -5.94
CA ILE A 429 -15.10 17.95 -6.24
C ILE A 429 -15.00 18.10 -7.77
N ASP A 430 -14.68 19.29 -8.30
CA ASP A 430 -13.80 19.46 -9.51
C ASP A 430 -13.04 20.78 -9.57
N ILE A 431 -11.97 20.73 -10.35
CA ILE A 431 -10.81 21.59 -10.35
C ILE A 431 -10.54 22.34 -11.68
N SER A 432 -11.51 23.10 -12.24
CA SER A 432 -11.38 23.93 -13.48
C SER A 432 -11.69 25.51 -13.60
N ASP A 433 -11.66 26.34 -12.51
CA ASP A 433 -11.47 27.84 -12.24
C ASP A 433 -10.74 28.25 -10.83
N ARG A 434 -9.41 28.01 -10.51
CA ARG A 434 -8.65 27.53 -9.26
C ARG A 434 -8.65 28.65 -8.24
N SER A 435 -9.82 29.04 -7.77
CA SER A 435 -10.04 29.77 -6.53
C SER A 435 -11.54 29.78 -6.19
N ALA A 436 -12.32 28.89 -6.81
CA ALA A 436 -13.79 28.95 -6.89
C ALA A 436 -14.54 27.57 -7.01
N PRO A 437 -14.18 26.57 -6.19
CA PRO A 437 -14.75 25.21 -6.10
C PRO A 437 -16.20 25.00 -5.66
N ILE A 438 -16.66 23.74 -5.76
CA ILE A 438 -18.06 23.33 -5.67
C ILE A 438 -18.20 21.79 -5.43
N GLU A 439 -19.30 21.34 -4.80
CA GLU A 439 -19.92 19.98 -4.87
C GLU A 439 -21.23 19.98 -5.71
N VAL A 440 -21.48 18.96 -6.54
CA VAL A 440 -22.68 18.68 -7.37
C VAL A 440 -23.22 17.20 -7.44
N SER A 441 -23.23 16.43 -6.33
CA SER A 441 -24.08 15.22 -6.04
C SER A 441 -23.43 13.94 -5.46
N SER A 442 -23.98 12.73 -5.74
CA SER A 442 -24.41 11.78 -4.68
C SER A 442 -25.06 10.42 -5.15
N CYS A 443 -25.35 9.40 -4.27
CA CYS A 443 -26.00 8.05 -4.48
C CYS A 443 -26.24 7.17 -3.17
N THR A 444 -26.24 5.80 -3.11
CA THR A 444 -26.49 4.95 -1.88
C THR A 444 -25.94 3.47 -1.90
N VAL A 445 -25.10 3.01 -0.92
CA VAL A 445 -24.07 1.89 -0.73
C VAL A 445 -22.39 1.96 -0.61
N GLY A 446 -21.36 2.92 -0.35
CA GLY A 446 -20.84 4.28 0.35
C GLY A 446 -20.76 4.74 1.95
N ILE A 447 -19.76 4.39 2.81
CA ILE A 447 -19.37 4.43 4.25
C ILE A 447 -17.98 3.68 4.25
N ALA A 448 -16.75 4.28 4.42
CA ALA A 448 -15.36 3.66 4.21
C ALA A 448 -13.91 4.37 4.08
N GLU A 449 -12.89 3.79 3.33
CA GLU A 449 -11.40 4.03 3.22
C GLU A 449 -10.67 3.45 1.86
N ASP A 450 -9.89 4.13 0.96
CA ASP A 450 -9.17 3.66 -0.34
C ASP A 450 -9.31 4.39 -1.81
N VAL A 451 -8.44 4.50 -2.86
CA VAL A 451 -8.75 5.02 -4.27
C VAL A 451 -7.81 4.65 -5.44
N VAL A 452 -8.19 4.73 -6.70
CA VAL A 452 -7.30 4.55 -7.86
C VAL A 452 -8.13 4.68 -9.05
N ILE A 453 -7.64 5.46 -9.97
CA ILE A 453 -8.41 5.61 -11.17
C ILE A 453 -7.48 5.33 -12.31
N ALA A 454 -7.32 6.26 -13.26
CA ALA A 454 -6.86 6.06 -14.64
C ALA A 454 -7.95 6.28 -15.70
N GLY A 455 -7.50 6.33 -16.95
CA GLY A 455 -8.20 7.06 -18.00
C GLY A 455 -9.72 6.98 -18.00
N ASP A 456 -10.35 5.80 -17.98
CA ASP A 456 -11.76 5.67 -18.42
C ASP A 456 -12.54 4.46 -17.78
N TYR A 457 -12.02 3.71 -16.77
CA TYR A 457 -12.80 2.85 -15.80
C TYR A 457 -12.65 3.42 -14.35
N ALA A 458 -12.99 2.83 -13.19
CA ALA A 458 -12.50 3.32 -11.86
C ALA A 458 -12.47 2.42 -10.61
N TYR A 459 -13.20 1.31 -10.36
CA TYR A 459 -13.31 0.56 -9.06
C TYR A 459 -13.43 1.39 -7.74
N VAL A 460 -13.53 0.79 -6.51
CA VAL A 460 -13.66 1.33 -5.08
C VAL A 460 -13.76 0.17 -3.99
N ALA A 461 -12.71 -0.56 -3.44
CA ALA A 461 -12.60 -1.63 -2.37
C ALA A 461 -13.05 -1.55 -0.83
N ALA A 462 -14.04 -2.30 -0.26
CA ALA A 462 -14.66 -2.15 1.08
C ALA A 462 -14.96 -3.24 2.14
N ARG A 463 -14.86 -2.85 3.42
CA ARG A 463 -14.84 -3.81 4.53
C ARG A 463 -15.92 -4.87 4.60
N TRP A 464 -17.19 -4.59 4.43
CA TRP A 464 -18.26 -5.55 4.70
C TRP A 464 -18.99 -6.02 3.42
N GLU A 465 -18.62 -5.60 2.18
CA GLU A 465 -19.58 -5.73 1.03
C GLU A 465 -19.16 -5.42 -0.46
N GLY A 466 -17.97 -5.72 -1.00
CA GLY A 466 -17.94 -6.07 -2.45
C GLY A 466 -17.59 -5.08 -3.61
N LEU A 467 -16.67 -5.42 -4.56
CA LEU A 467 -16.31 -4.86 -5.93
C LEU A 467 -17.33 -4.11 -6.86
N GLN A 468 -18.40 -3.44 -6.38
CA GLN A 468 -19.48 -2.61 -7.01
C GLN A 468 -19.23 -1.79 -8.35
N ILE A 469 -19.65 -2.23 -9.53
CA ILE A 469 -19.24 -1.70 -10.86
C ILE A 469 -19.75 -0.31 -11.40
N VAL A 470 -19.49 0.85 -10.76
CA VAL A 470 -19.90 2.26 -11.10
C VAL A 470 -19.48 2.77 -12.50
N SER A 471 -19.51 4.08 -12.66
CA SER A 471 -18.98 4.82 -13.76
C SER A 471 -18.39 6.11 -13.17
N ILE A 472 -17.67 6.91 -13.94
CA ILE A 472 -18.01 8.32 -14.09
C ILE A 472 -17.94 8.81 -15.53
N ALA A 473 -18.07 7.86 -16.45
CA ALA A 473 -18.21 8.09 -17.86
C ALA A 473 -19.36 8.99 -18.18
N ASN A 474 -20.26 9.11 -17.24
CA ASN A 474 -21.27 10.07 -17.30
C ASN A 474 -21.15 10.93 -15.89
N PRO A 475 -21.55 12.23 -15.51
CA PRO A 475 -20.88 12.95 -14.42
C PRO A 475 -21.76 13.45 -13.22
N GLU A 476 -22.43 14.61 -13.27
CA GLU A 476 -23.22 15.29 -12.20
C GLU A 476 -24.42 14.49 -11.66
N ALA A 477 -24.50 13.19 -11.94
CA ALA A 477 -25.75 12.44 -11.89
C ALA A 477 -25.54 10.91 -11.80
N ALA A 478 -25.12 10.43 -10.64
CA ALA A 478 -24.68 9.07 -10.40
C ALA A 478 -25.72 7.95 -10.31
N VAL A 479 -25.28 6.68 -10.36
CA VAL A 479 -26.16 5.51 -10.17
C VAL A 479 -25.51 4.27 -9.53
N VAL A 480 -26.38 3.53 -8.81
CA VAL A 480 -26.20 2.24 -8.10
C VAL A 480 -27.00 1.12 -8.79
N VAL A 481 -26.45 -0.09 -9.07
CA VAL A 481 -27.27 -1.23 -9.59
C VAL A 481 -26.81 -2.67 -9.26
N GLY A 482 -25.52 -3.07 -9.20
CA GLY A 482 -25.17 -4.50 -9.36
C GLY A 482 -24.25 -5.20 -8.33
N GLN A 483 -24.48 -6.52 -8.22
CA GLN A 483 -24.19 -7.31 -7.02
C GLN A 483 -23.83 -8.78 -7.32
N CYS A 484 -22.63 -9.21 -6.85
CA CYS A 484 -22.32 -10.58 -6.36
C CYS A 484 -21.23 -10.46 -5.29
N ASP A 485 -21.33 -11.26 -4.24
CA ASP A 485 -20.89 -10.88 -2.90
C ASP A 485 -19.95 -11.98 -2.32
N SER A 486 -18.67 -12.06 -2.76
CA SER A 486 -17.79 -13.21 -2.46
C SER A 486 -16.85 -13.30 -1.20
N ILE A 487 -16.11 -12.29 -0.67
CA ILE A 487 -14.95 -12.51 0.28
C ILE A 487 -14.90 -11.65 1.61
N ASP A 488 -13.75 -11.26 2.29
CA ASP A 488 -13.75 -10.98 3.77
C ASP A 488 -12.62 -10.13 4.65
N TRP A 489 -12.23 -8.79 4.91
CA TRP A 489 -12.51 -7.24 4.85
C TRP A 489 -11.67 -6.16 3.95
N ILE A 490 -10.89 -6.42 2.86
CA ILE A 490 -10.36 -5.49 1.77
C ILE A 490 -9.65 -4.13 2.14
N VAL A 491 -9.31 -3.26 1.16
CA VAL A 491 -8.48 -2.03 1.26
C VAL A 491 -8.39 -1.21 -0.06
N ASP A 492 -8.34 -1.75 -1.31
CA ASP A 492 -7.20 -1.33 -2.21
C ASP A 492 -7.05 -1.54 -3.78
N VAL A 493 -8.05 -1.48 -4.69
CA VAL A 493 -7.98 -2.20 -6.01
C VAL A 493 -7.07 -1.79 -7.21
N ALA A 494 -5.75 -1.77 -7.05
CA ALA A 494 -4.80 -0.89 -7.72
C ALA A 494 -4.12 -1.27 -9.03
N VAL A 495 -4.59 -0.68 -10.14
CA VAL A 495 -4.45 -1.30 -11.46
C VAL A 495 -3.08 -1.51 -12.05
N SER A 496 -3.20 -2.12 -13.20
CA SER A 496 -2.37 -2.11 -14.33
C SER A 496 -3.40 -2.40 -15.45
N GLY A 497 -3.71 -1.45 -16.33
CA GLY A 497 -4.99 -1.35 -17.06
C GLY A 497 -5.83 -2.59 -17.41
N ASN A 498 -5.24 -3.64 -17.98
CA ASN A 498 -5.92 -4.82 -18.56
C ASN A 498 -5.59 -6.18 -17.91
N TYR A 499 -5.35 -6.24 -16.61
CA TYR A 499 -5.67 -7.39 -15.75
C TYR A 499 -5.85 -6.74 -14.31
N ALA A 500 -6.43 -7.36 -13.26
CA ALA A 500 -6.92 -6.69 -12.02
C ALA A 500 -6.86 -7.48 -10.74
N PHE A 501 -5.70 -7.48 -10.12
CA PHE A 501 -5.45 -8.20 -8.90
C PHE A 501 -5.84 -7.56 -7.54
N VAL A 502 -7.12 -7.59 -7.09
CA VAL A 502 -7.69 -7.08 -5.79
C VAL A 502 -7.58 -7.92 -4.42
N ALA A 503 -8.05 -7.53 -3.18
CA ALA A 503 -7.68 -8.13 -1.83
C ALA A 503 -8.18 -7.77 -0.38
N ASP A 504 -8.72 -8.76 0.36
CA ASP A 504 -8.70 -8.91 1.82
C ASP A 504 -7.52 -9.67 2.55
N LEU A 505 -7.07 -9.07 3.65
CA LEU A 505 -6.56 -9.61 4.94
C LEU A 505 -6.74 -11.07 5.14
N TYR A 506 -7.90 -11.46 5.64
CA TYR A 506 -8.10 -12.67 6.41
C TYR A 506 -7.64 -13.89 5.59
N ARG A 507 -7.60 -13.74 4.25
CA ARG A 507 -7.75 -14.84 3.31
C ARG A 507 -7.15 -14.77 1.91
N GLY A 508 -6.50 -13.73 1.36
CA GLY A 508 -5.58 -13.93 0.18
C GLY A 508 -5.93 -13.85 -1.30
N LEU A 509 -4.95 -13.70 -2.21
CA LEU A 509 -4.97 -13.27 -3.66
C LEU A 509 -6.14 -13.87 -4.56
N TYR A 510 -6.87 -13.17 -5.49
CA TYR A 510 -8.27 -13.53 -6.01
C TYR A 510 -8.95 -13.30 -7.52
N ALA A 511 -8.39 -13.30 -8.79
CA ALA A 511 -8.73 -13.21 -10.31
C ALA A 511 -9.66 -12.27 -11.30
N VAL A 512 -10.33 -11.11 -11.06
CA VAL A 512 -11.40 -10.33 -11.89
C VAL A 512 -11.82 -10.46 -13.42
N ASP A 513 -11.08 -10.94 -14.42
CA ASP A 513 -11.40 -10.90 -15.90
C ASP A 513 -11.99 -9.56 -16.68
N ILE A 514 -11.36 -8.51 -17.43
CA ILE A 514 -11.57 -7.00 -18.00
C ILE A 514 -12.98 -6.17 -18.44
N SER A 515 -12.92 -6.75 -19.81
CA SER A 515 -13.61 -6.71 -21.26
C SER A 515 -15.20 -6.85 -21.64
N ASP A 516 -16.19 -7.09 -20.75
CA ASP A 516 -17.48 -6.32 -20.53
C ASP A 516 -17.65 -5.81 -19.06
N PRO A 517 -17.92 -4.52 -18.75
CA PRO A 517 -17.66 -3.99 -17.41
C PRO A 517 -18.46 -4.60 -16.27
N SER A 518 -19.58 -5.32 -16.48
CA SER A 518 -20.79 -5.15 -15.66
C SER A 518 -21.45 -6.38 -14.95
N ALA A 519 -20.70 -7.41 -14.51
CA ALA A 519 -21.22 -8.78 -14.16
C ALA A 519 -20.29 -9.82 -13.39
N PRO A 520 -20.25 -9.89 -12.04
CA PRO A 520 -19.20 -10.51 -11.15
C PRO A 520 -19.03 -12.07 -10.96
N VAL A 521 -17.78 -12.66 -10.88
CA VAL A 521 -17.40 -14.14 -11.03
C VAL A 521 -16.09 -14.59 -10.28
N VAL A 522 -15.58 -15.87 -10.28
CA VAL A 522 -14.37 -16.49 -9.55
C VAL A 522 -13.36 -17.51 -10.32
N SER A 523 -11.95 -17.52 -10.24
CA SER A 523 -10.90 -18.41 -10.99
C SER A 523 -9.61 -19.07 -10.33
N GLY A 524 -8.79 -18.53 -9.43
CA GLY A 524 -7.52 -19.08 -8.79
C GLY A 524 -7.47 -19.24 -7.23
N PHE A 525 -6.33 -19.12 -6.49
CA PHE A 525 -6.10 -18.83 -5.00
C PHE A 525 -4.71 -19.33 -4.41
N CYS A 526 -4.18 -18.87 -3.24
CA CYS A 526 -3.09 -19.53 -2.43
C CYS A 526 -3.11 -19.19 -0.89
N GLU A 527 -2.03 -19.03 -0.08
CA GLU A 527 -2.13 -18.88 1.42
C GLU A 527 -1.17 -18.00 2.32
N LEU A 528 -1.48 -16.70 2.70
CA LEU A 528 -0.80 -15.45 3.23
C LEU A 528 -0.98 -15.16 4.72
N PRO A 529 -1.37 -16.11 5.60
CA PRO A 529 -1.98 -15.80 6.89
C PRO A 529 -1.10 -14.86 7.72
N GLY A 530 -1.52 -13.62 7.86
CA GLY A 530 -0.74 -12.46 8.25
C GLY A 530 -1.54 -11.31 8.86
N HIS A 531 -1.40 -10.06 8.41
CA HIS A 531 -2.37 -8.94 8.34
C HIS A 531 -1.85 -7.92 7.31
N PRO A 532 -2.41 -7.73 6.14
CA PRO A 532 -1.84 -6.94 5.06
C PRO A 532 -2.05 -5.42 5.13
N ASN A 533 -1.56 -4.67 4.15
CA ASN A 533 -1.72 -3.23 3.94
C ASN A 533 -2.22 -3.04 2.50
N CYS A 534 -1.39 -3.07 1.44
CA CYS A 534 -1.80 -2.48 0.15
C CYS A 534 -0.96 -2.84 -1.14
N VAL A 535 -1.02 -2.18 -2.35
CA VAL A 535 -0.52 -2.55 -3.76
C VAL A 535 -0.33 -1.50 -5.07
N VAL A 536 0.51 -1.63 -6.18
CA VAL A 536 0.38 -0.85 -7.55
C VAL A 536 1.14 -1.34 -8.82
N ILE A 537 0.73 -1.86 -10.00
CA ILE A 537 1.79 -2.26 -11.01
C ILE A 537 2.76 -1.20 -11.62
N ALA A 538 3.95 -1.61 -12.10
CA ALA A 538 4.59 -1.36 -13.42
C ALA A 538 5.59 -2.51 -13.73
N ASP A 539 6.34 -2.51 -14.87
CA ASP A 539 6.96 -3.64 -15.65
C ASP A 539 6.34 -5.07 -15.55
N GLY A 540 5.14 -5.23 -14.97
CA GLY A 540 4.38 -6.46 -14.97
C GLY A 540 4.70 -7.44 -13.85
N TYR A 541 4.94 -7.00 -12.60
CA TYR A 541 5.13 -7.92 -11.45
C TYR A 541 4.92 -7.39 -9.99
N ALA A 542 3.70 -7.12 -9.54
CA ALA A 542 3.22 -7.45 -8.18
C ALA A 542 3.91 -7.06 -6.82
N TYR A 543 3.76 -5.83 -6.30
CA TYR A 543 4.32 -5.23 -5.05
C TYR A 543 3.18 -4.85 -4.14
N VAL A 544 3.41 -4.91 -2.82
CA VAL A 544 2.35 -5.03 -1.82
C VAL A 544 2.84 -4.76 -0.41
N THR A 545 2.02 -4.26 0.50
CA THR A 545 2.35 -3.97 1.90
C THR A 545 1.66 -4.87 2.95
N THR A 546 2.32 -5.36 4.06
CA THR A 546 1.83 -6.49 4.93
C THR A 546 2.53 -6.90 6.29
N ASN A 547 1.79 -7.08 7.41
CA ASN A 547 2.07 -6.74 8.85
C ASN A 547 3.22 -7.41 9.60
N GLU A 548 3.05 -8.26 10.64
CA GLU A 548 4.15 -8.75 11.53
C GLU A 548 5.01 -9.86 10.93
N GLU A 549 4.91 -10.15 9.63
CA GLU A 549 5.80 -11.10 8.95
C GLU A 549 6.07 -10.84 7.47
N GLY A 550 5.28 -10.02 6.77
CA GLY A 550 5.11 -10.19 5.33
C GLY A 550 5.76 -9.19 4.40
N LEU A 551 6.31 -9.68 3.29
CA LEU A 551 6.62 -9.10 1.96
C LEU A 551 7.08 -10.35 1.11
N HIS A 552 6.61 -10.59 -0.13
CA HIS A 552 6.44 -11.88 -0.80
C HIS A 552 6.74 -12.25 -2.36
N VAL A 553 7.15 -11.35 -3.31
CA VAL A 553 7.30 -11.22 -4.83
C VAL A 553 6.48 -12.22 -5.69
N VAL A 554 5.94 -11.73 -6.83
CA VAL A 554 4.93 -12.41 -7.66
C VAL A 554 4.98 -11.94 -9.17
N ASP A 555 4.77 -12.76 -10.22
CA ASP A 555 5.06 -12.40 -11.67
C ASP A 555 3.86 -12.45 -12.61
N ILE A 556 3.15 -11.34 -12.75
CA ILE A 556 1.87 -11.23 -13.47
C ILE A 556 2.02 -11.39 -14.99
N SER A 557 2.85 -12.32 -15.44
CA SER A 557 2.73 -12.98 -16.73
C SER A 557 1.69 -14.11 -16.75
N ASP A 558 1.32 -14.70 -15.60
CA ASP A 558 0.17 -15.64 -15.50
C ASP A 558 -0.96 -15.06 -14.62
N PRO A 559 -2.12 -14.69 -15.21
CA PRO A 559 -3.28 -14.17 -14.50
C PRO A 559 -3.95 -15.12 -13.48
N GLU A 560 -4.05 -16.41 -13.83
CA GLU A 560 -5.08 -17.31 -13.26
C GLU A 560 -4.49 -18.45 -12.39
N SER A 561 -3.30 -18.97 -12.72
CA SER A 561 -2.71 -20.13 -11.98
C SER A 561 -1.18 -20.17 -11.75
N PRO A 562 -0.63 -19.22 -10.98
CA PRO A 562 0.78 -19.18 -10.61
C PRO A 562 1.30 -19.81 -9.25
N ARG A 563 2.38 -19.25 -8.60
CA ARG A 563 3.22 -19.79 -7.45
C ARG A 563 4.41 -18.85 -6.96
N GLU A 564 4.40 -18.30 -5.72
CA GLU A 564 5.47 -17.57 -4.94
C GLU A 564 6.89 -17.51 -5.50
N THR A 565 7.67 -16.42 -5.24
CA THR A 565 9.07 -16.68 -4.85
C THR A 565 9.61 -16.14 -3.47
N GLY A 566 9.03 -15.19 -2.65
CA GLY A 566 9.37 -14.96 -1.18
C GLY A 566 9.46 -13.48 -0.56
N TYR A 567 9.89 -12.96 0.63
CA TYR A 567 10.08 -13.43 2.03
C TYR A 567 10.54 -12.16 3.19
N TYR A 568 11.18 -11.82 4.46
CA TYR A 568 12.01 -12.16 5.81
C TYR A 568 11.38 -11.23 6.92
N ASN A 569 11.01 -11.66 8.14
CA ASN A 569 10.36 -10.88 9.22
C ASN A 569 11.10 -9.66 9.89
N THR A 570 10.47 -8.50 10.20
CA THR A 570 11.05 -7.21 10.66
C THR A 570 10.65 -6.60 12.06
N SER A 571 10.83 -5.27 12.36
CA SER A 571 10.42 -4.59 13.64
C SER A 571 9.74 -3.19 13.69
N GLY A 572 9.25 -2.60 12.59
CA GLY A 572 8.05 -1.72 12.58
C GLY A 572 6.89 -1.97 11.55
N VAL A 573 5.69 -2.33 11.99
CA VAL A 573 4.48 -2.52 11.18
C VAL A 573 4.27 -0.99 10.74
N ALA A 574 4.19 -0.56 9.49
CA ALA A 574 4.68 0.59 8.76
C ALA A 574 3.97 1.45 7.63
N TRP A 575 2.76 1.20 7.15
CA TRP A 575 1.94 1.53 5.95
C TRP A 575 2.26 2.08 4.48
N ASN A 576 3.44 2.15 3.78
CA ASN A 576 3.58 2.18 2.23
C ASN A 576 4.96 1.91 1.47
N VAL A 577 5.13 2.24 0.15
CA VAL A 577 6.23 2.11 -0.94
C VAL A 577 5.79 2.63 -2.36
N VAL A 578 6.59 3.03 -3.42
CA VAL A 578 6.27 3.22 -4.92
C VAL A 578 7.32 3.65 -5.93
N VAL A 579 7.40 3.00 -7.12
CA VAL A 579 8.54 2.38 -7.82
C VAL A 579 9.08 3.03 -9.12
N SER A 580 10.39 2.84 -9.39
CA SER A 580 10.89 2.42 -10.72
C SER A 580 12.22 1.64 -10.67
N GLY A 581 12.47 0.82 -11.70
CA GLY A 581 13.81 0.33 -12.07
C GLY A 581 14.15 -1.12 -11.74
N GLY A 582 13.21 -1.88 -11.14
CA GLY A 582 13.45 -3.25 -10.65
C GLY A 582 13.97 -3.29 -9.21
N LEU A 583 13.47 -2.39 -8.34
CA LEU A 583 14.14 -1.92 -7.12
C LEU A 583 13.05 -1.18 -6.23
N ALA A 584 12.90 -1.35 -4.88
CA ALA A 584 11.83 -0.68 -4.06
C ALA A 584 12.02 -0.14 -2.57
N TYR A 585 11.35 0.95 -2.17
CA TYR A 585 11.69 1.93 -1.12
C TYR A 585 10.50 2.05 -0.16
N VAL A 586 10.68 1.73 1.10
CA VAL A 586 9.60 1.03 1.81
C VAL A 586 9.60 1.26 3.29
N ALA A 587 8.46 1.06 3.98
CA ALA A 587 8.18 1.48 5.36
C ALA A 587 8.17 0.47 6.50
N ASP A 588 8.53 0.96 7.71
CA ASP A 588 9.01 0.11 8.79
C ASP A 588 8.72 0.59 10.26
N TYR A 589 7.48 0.92 10.73
CA TYR A 589 6.97 1.64 11.97
C TYR A 589 8.06 2.49 12.60
N THR A 590 9.01 1.81 13.10
CA THR A 590 9.89 2.32 14.05
C THR A 590 11.04 3.09 13.26
N ASN A 591 11.13 2.99 11.89
CA ASN A 591 12.00 3.64 10.87
C ASN A 591 11.67 3.13 9.41
N ILE A 592 12.58 2.83 8.49
CA ILE A 592 12.47 2.88 6.99
C ILE A 592 13.54 1.94 6.39
N GLY A 593 13.43 1.30 5.20
CA GLY A 593 14.38 0.22 4.78
C GLY A 593 14.29 -0.38 3.35
N ILE A 594 15.29 -1.17 2.85
CA ILE A 594 15.61 -1.32 1.37
C ILE A 594 16.73 -2.30 0.81
N TYR A 595 16.83 -2.56 -0.53
CA TYR A 595 16.12 -3.62 -1.31
C TYR A 595 16.15 -3.68 -2.91
N ASP A 596 17.11 -4.35 -3.58
CA ASP A 596 17.17 -4.55 -5.07
C ASP A 596 17.02 -6.03 -5.44
N CYS A 597 15.80 -6.47 -5.59
CA CYS A 597 15.54 -7.87 -5.90
C CYS A 597 15.65 -8.14 -7.40
N SER A 598 16.62 -7.56 -8.11
CA SER A 598 16.89 -7.99 -9.48
C SER A 598 17.33 -9.45 -9.59
N ASP A 599 17.61 -10.15 -8.48
CA ASP A 599 17.66 -11.63 -8.43
C ASP A 599 16.27 -12.26 -8.49
N ALA A 600 15.31 -11.63 -7.83
CA ALA A 600 13.92 -12.02 -7.82
C ALA A 600 13.26 -11.87 -9.18
N THR A 601 13.40 -10.69 -9.80
CA THR A 601 12.86 -10.36 -11.15
C THR A 601 13.15 -11.43 -12.19
N ARG A 602 14.21 -12.23 -11.97
CA ARG A 602 14.84 -13.11 -12.94
C ARG A 602 14.39 -14.56 -12.89
N VAL A 603 13.49 -14.96 -11.98
CA VAL A 603 13.07 -16.38 -11.82
C VAL A 603 12.12 -16.86 -12.94
N THR A 604 12.25 -16.26 -14.14
CA THR A 604 11.65 -16.48 -15.48
C THR A 604 11.58 -17.92 -16.04
N ARG A 605 11.88 -18.94 -15.24
CA ARG A 605 11.47 -20.36 -15.31
C ARG A 605 12.20 -21.17 -14.25
N MET A 606 11.53 -21.48 -13.14
CA MET A 606 11.83 -22.72 -12.41
C MET A 606 11.39 -23.92 -13.27
N PRO A 607 12.07 -25.09 -13.21
CA PRO A 607 11.47 -26.35 -13.63
C PRO A 607 10.20 -26.62 -12.81
N PRO A 608 9.24 -27.43 -13.29
CA PRO A 608 8.02 -27.73 -12.54
C PRO A 608 8.37 -28.23 -11.13
N VAL A 609 7.61 -27.74 -10.14
CA VAL A 609 7.81 -27.96 -8.69
C VAL A 609 8.32 -29.37 -8.44
N HIS A 610 9.47 -29.50 -7.78
CA HIS A 610 10.14 -30.79 -7.65
C HIS A 610 9.48 -31.63 -6.56
N VAL A 611 8.28 -32.15 -6.89
CA VAL A 611 7.42 -32.98 -6.04
C VAL A 611 8.29 -33.92 -5.19
N PRO A 612 8.14 -33.90 -3.85
CA PRO A 612 8.95 -34.71 -2.97
C PRO A 612 8.99 -36.16 -3.44
N LYS A 613 10.17 -36.76 -3.46
CA LYS A 613 10.30 -38.20 -3.79
C LYS A 613 10.06 -39.09 -2.57
N THR A 614 9.76 -38.47 -1.44
CA THR A 614 9.73 -39.02 -0.10
C THR A 614 8.61 -38.37 0.70
N CYS A 615 8.18 -39.07 1.75
CA CYS A 615 7.15 -38.64 2.69
C CYS A 615 7.79 -38.66 4.08
N GLY A 616 7.80 -37.54 4.80
CA GLY A 616 8.47 -37.50 6.10
C GLY A 616 8.52 -36.16 6.81
N LEU A 617 9.05 -36.20 8.03
CA LEU A 617 9.44 -35.01 8.79
C LEU A 617 10.83 -34.55 8.33
N THR A 618 11.04 -33.24 8.28
CA THR A 618 12.32 -32.65 7.85
C THR A 618 13.04 -31.99 9.02
N GLU A 619 13.05 -30.66 9.10
CA GLU A 619 13.75 -29.91 10.16
C GLU A 619 12.83 -29.56 11.32
N ILE A 620 13.37 -29.54 12.54
CA ILE A 620 12.76 -28.90 13.71
C ILE A 620 13.75 -27.87 14.23
N TYR A 621 13.42 -26.59 14.08
CA TYR A 621 14.29 -25.48 14.42
C TYR A 621 13.48 -24.31 15.02
N PRO A 622 13.97 -23.62 16.06
CA PRO A 622 15.12 -24.00 16.91
C PRO A 622 14.85 -25.30 17.68
N ASN A 623 15.91 -26.05 18.04
CA ASN A 623 15.80 -27.28 18.83
C ASN A 623 17.14 -27.60 19.54
N PRO A 624 17.28 -27.33 20.86
CA PRO A 624 16.23 -26.89 21.79
C PRO A 624 15.65 -25.51 21.48
N PHE A 625 14.42 -25.28 21.92
CA PHE A 625 13.70 -24.02 21.74
C PHE A 625 13.25 -23.42 23.07
N ASN A 626 13.11 -22.10 23.10
CA ASN A 626 12.34 -21.39 24.13
C ASN A 626 11.00 -20.98 23.54
N SER A 627 9.92 -21.47 24.14
CA SER A 627 8.51 -21.15 23.83
C SER A 627 8.00 -21.54 22.43
N ARG A 628 8.65 -21.23 21.30
CA ARG A 628 8.20 -21.63 19.93
C ARG A 628 9.26 -22.37 19.12
N THR A 629 8.82 -23.28 18.24
CA THR A 629 9.67 -23.99 17.26
C THR A 629 8.89 -24.30 15.98
N PHE A 630 9.55 -24.39 14.84
CA PHE A 630 8.96 -24.84 13.57
C PHE A 630 9.18 -26.35 13.39
N ILE A 631 8.23 -27.02 12.74
CA ILE A 631 8.30 -28.44 12.36
C ILE A 631 8.01 -28.55 10.86
N GLY A 632 9.02 -28.93 10.08
CA GLY A 632 8.90 -29.19 8.65
C GLY A 632 8.44 -30.62 8.35
N TYR A 633 7.67 -30.77 7.26
CA TYR A 633 7.35 -32.06 6.66
C TYR A 633 7.21 -31.98 5.14
N GLU A 634 7.23 -33.14 4.48
CA GLU A 634 7.08 -33.26 3.02
C GLU A 634 6.17 -34.43 2.68
N ILE A 635 5.37 -34.30 1.61
CA ILE A 635 4.53 -35.38 1.08
C ILE A 635 4.60 -35.47 -0.47
N PRO A 636 4.72 -36.68 -1.05
CA PRO A 636 5.01 -36.89 -2.47
C PRO A 636 3.76 -36.90 -3.36
N THR A 637 2.57 -36.94 -2.75
CA THR A 637 1.27 -37.10 -3.39
C THR A 637 0.21 -36.52 -2.46
N ALA A 638 -0.80 -35.84 -3.01
CA ALA A 638 -1.93 -35.33 -2.25
C ALA A 638 -2.63 -36.41 -1.41
N GLY A 639 -3.09 -36.04 -0.21
CA GLY A 639 -3.74 -36.98 0.70
C GLY A 639 -3.92 -36.46 2.12
N CYS A 640 -4.43 -37.33 3.00
CA CYS A 640 -4.63 -36.97 4.40
C CYS A 640 -3.30 -36.94 5.18
N VAL A 641 -3.11 -35.86 5.93
CA VAL A 641 -1.97 -35.61 6.82
C VAL A 641 -2.48 -35.40 8.24
N SER A 642 -1.83 -36.06 9.21
CA SER A 642 -1.98 -35.81 10.65
C SER A 642 -0.61 -35.56 11.28
N LEU A 643 -0.36 -34.31 11.66
CA LEU A 643 0.82 -33.85 12.40
C LEU A 643 0.42 -33.49 13.83
N ARG A 644 0.98 -34.18 14.83
CA ARG A 644 0.54 -34.12 16.24
C ARG A 644 1.74 -34.15 17.19
N VAL A 645 1.67 -33.47 18.34
CA VAL A 645 2.76 -33.43 19.35
C VAL A 645 2.36 -34.17 20.62
N PHE A 646 3.31 -34.92 21.18
CA PHE A 646 3.15 -35.78 22.35
C PHE A 646 4.21 -35.50 23.41
N ASP A 647 3.86 -35.69 24.68
CA ASP A 647 4.81 -35.65 25.80
C ASP A 647 5.58 -36.99 25.98
N LEU A 648 6.52 -37.01 26.94
CA LEU A 648 7.29 -38.19 27.34
C LEU A 648 6.46 -39.39 27.83
N LEU A 649 5.16 -39.20 28.12
CA LEU A 649 4.23 -40.26 28.52
C LEU A 649 3.33 -40.73 27.36
N GLY A 650 3.52 -40.17 26.15
CA GLY A 650 2.70 -40.47 24.97
C GLY A 650 1.32 -39.81 24.99
N ARG A 651 1.10 -38.79 25.84
CA ARG A 651 -0.13 -38.00 25.84
C ARG A 651 -0.04 -36.94 24.76
N GLU A 652 -1.10 -36.79 23.97
CA GLU A 652 -1.21 -35.70 22.98
C GLU A 652 -1.28 -34.36 23.72
N VAL A 653 -0.51 -33.38 23.24
CA VAL A 653 -0.47 -32.01 23.77
C VAL A 653 -0.82 -30.94 22.72
N ALA A 654 -0.72 -31.26 21.43
CA ALA A 654 -1.18 -30.40 20.34
C ALA A 654 -1.50 -31.21 19.07
N VAL A 655 -2.42 -30.70 18.25
CA VAL A 655 -2.64 -31.10 16.85
C VAL A 655 -2.23 -29.91 15.98
N LEU A 656 -1.35 -30.13 15.02
CA LEU A 656 -0.75 -29.08 14.19
C LEU A 656 -1.27 -29.10 12.74
N LYS A 657 -1.60 -30.28 12.21
CA LYS A 657 -2.37 -30.46 10.96
C LYS A 657 -3.19 -31.73 11.11
N ASN A 658 -4.44 -31.72 10.68
CA ASN A 658 -5.29 -32.92 10.64
C ASN A 658 -6.37 -32.75 9.54
N GLY A 659 -6.02 -33.08 8.31
CA GLY A 659 -6.87 -32.83 7.14
C GLY A 659 -6.22 -33.30 5.85
N PHE A 660 -6.72 -32.81 4.72
CA PHE A 660 -6.08 -33.02 3.41
C PHE A 660 -4.94 -32.00 3.21
N SER A 661 -3.94 -32.40 2.42
CA SER A 661 -2.86 -31.55 1.89
C SER A 661 -2.50 -32.03 0.48
N GLU A 662 -2.05 -31.09 -0.36
CA GLU A 662 -1.52 -31.37 -1.71
C GLU A 662 -0.09 -31.92 -1.70
N ALA A 663 0.46 -32.30 -2.86
CA ALA A 663 1.84 -32.77 -2.94
C ALA A 663 2.85 -31.61 -2.80
N GLY A 664 3.64 -31.57 -1.72
CA GLY A 664 4.54 -30.45 -1.44
C GLY A 664 5.38 -30.57 -0.17
N HIS A 665 6.16 -29.52 0.09
CA HIS A 665 6.87 -29.28 1.35
C HIS A 665 6.05 -28.32 2.22
N TYR A 666 6.10 -28.49 3.53
CA TYR A 666 5.27 -27.77 4.51
C TYR A 666 6.06 -27.46 5.79
N ARG A 667 5.74 -26.35 6.46
CA ARG A 667 6.33 -25.91 7.75
C ARG A 667 5.17 -25.53 8.67
N VAL A 668 5.20 -25.94 9.95
CA VAL A 668 4.15 -25.60 10.93
C VAL A 668 4.76 -25.22 12.28
N THR A 669 4.28 -24.14 12.85
CA THR A 669 4.72 -23.63 14.16
C THR A 669 4.11 -24.43 15.32
N PHE A 670 4.91 -24.72 16.34
CA PHE A 670 4.47 -25.29 17.60
C PHE A 670 4.78 -24.35 18.77
N ASP A 671 3.74 -23.90 19.46
CA ASP A 671 3.84 -23.11 20.68
C ASP A 671 3.79 -24.00 21.93
N GLY A 672 4.90 -24.01 22.67
CA GLY A 672 5.09 -24.68 23.95
C GLY A 672 5.08 -23.74 25.16
N SER A 673 4.68 -22.47 25.01
CA SER A 673 4.62 -21.50 26.11
C SER A 673 3.71 -21.95 27.25
N GLY A 674 2.61 -22.66 26.96
CA GLY A 674 1.72 -23.27 27.96
C GLY A 674 2.26 -24.56 28.61
N LEU A 675 3.39 -25.10 28.14
CA LEU A 675 3.93 -26.40 28.54
C LEU A 675 5.14 -26.28 29.49
N ALA A 676 5.62 -27.42 30.02
CA ALA A 676 6.76 -27.47 30.93
C ALA A 676 8.07 -27.75 30.17
N SER A 677 9.20 -27.19 30.62
CA SER A 677 10.53 -27.50 30.06
C SER A 677 10.76 -29.02 30.08
N GLY A 678 11.11 -29.62 28.94
CA GLY A 678 11.09 -31.07 28.77
C GLY A 678 11.29 -31.54 27.33
N ILE A 679 11.18 -32.85 27.14
CA ILE A 679 11.26 -33.50 25.82
C ILE A 679 9.84 -33.77 25.32
N TYR A 680 9.60 -33.44 24.06
CA TYR A 680 8.37 -33.72 23.33
C TYR A 680 8.70 -34.45 22.03
N PHE A 681 7.70 -35.10 21.44
CA PHE A 681 7.82 -35.81 20.16
C PHE A 681 6.72 -35.36 19.22
N THR A 682 7.08 -34.90 18.02
CA THR A 682 6.11 -34.78 16.93
C THR A 682 5.92 -36.14 16.28
N ARG A 683 4.71 -36.41 15.79
CA ARG A 683 4.34 -37.57 14.98
C ARG A 683 3.67 -37.07 13.70
N LEU A 684 4.21 -37.45 12.56
CA LEU A 684 3.60 -37.28 11.25
C LEU A 684 2.98 -38.62 10.81
N GLU A 685 1.74 -38.59 10.37
CA GLU A 685 1.06 -39.65 9.62
C GLU A 685 0.63 -39.10 8.27
N ALA A 686 1.24 -39.61 7.20
CA ALA A 686 0.97 -39.21 5.81
C ALA A 686 1.46 -40.27 4.83
N GLY A 687 0.83 -40.40 3.66
CA GLY A 687 1.29 -41.28 2.57
C GLY A 687 1.40 -42.78 2.94
N GLY A 688 0.70 -43.25 3.99
CA GLY A 688 0.84 -44.60 4.54
C GLY A 688 2.10 -44.79 5.41
N THR A 689 2.84 -43.73 5.71
CA THR A 689 4.00 -43.71 6.60
C THR A 689 3.66 -43.08 7.95
N THR A 690 4.42 -43.46 8.98
CA THR A 690 4.39 -42.80 10.29
C THR A 690 5.83 -42.48 10.71
N GLN A 691 6.12 -41.23 11.03
CA GLN A 691 7.43 -40.78 11.48
C GLN A 691 7.34 -40.05 12.82
N PHE A 692 8.43 -40.08 13.59
CA PHE A 692 8.56 -39.40 14.87
C PHE A 692 9.89 -38.65 14.96
N GLN A 693 9.87 -37.44 15.53
CA GLN A 693 11.08 -36.64 15.73
C GLN A 693 11.03 -35.94 17.09
N ARG A 694 12.20 -35.83 17.73
CA ARG A 694 12.34 -35.36 19.12
C ARG A 694 12.66 -33.86 19.17
N MET A 695 11.86 -33.11 19.91
CA MET A 695 12.09 -31.70 20.22
C MET A 695 12.35 -31.49 21.73
N VAL A 696 13.01 -30.40 22.08
CA VAL A 696 13.36 -30.08 23.49
C VAL A 696 12.96 -28.63 23.80
N LEU A 697 12.00 -28.46 24.71
CA LEU A 697 11.58 -27.16 25.23
C LEU A 697 12.45 -26.80 26.44
N LEU A 698 13.11 -25.64 26.40
CA LEU A 698 13.87 -25.04 27.49
C LEU A 698 13.36 -23.61 27.75
N LYS A 699 12.72 -23.43 28.90
CA LYS A 699 12.50 -22.15 29.57
C LYS A 699 13.59 -21.92 30.61
#